data_AF-A0A8H4LWF8-F1
#
_entry.id   AF-A0A8H4LWF8-F1
#
_cell.length_a   1.000
_cell.length_b   1.000
_cell.length_c   1.000
_cell.angle_alpha   90.00
_cell.angle_beta   90.00
_cell.angle_gamma   90.00
#
_symmetry.space_group_name_H-M   'P 1'
#
loop_
_entity.id
_entity.type
_entity.pdbx_description
1 polymer ?
#
loop_
_entity_poly.entity_id
_entity_poly.type
_entity_poly.pdbx_seq_one_letter_code
_entity_poly.pdbx_strand_id
1 'polypeptide(L)'
;MSKRRQSLRHLLPSAEQPASHAAFWMPQKRQRVGTQLACNECRRKKARCGGQRPSCSACRQRSVPCTYTDKPAVDASVGAESYEMLDVLRSASESEAFGILRLLRTNSDLSVVMPAVRALLESKESPAELASEASSRSQEAPYPSLEFELMTKNPVSYPALLPLFAASLEERNMLRPVKLRRAVSYDSSVKFSRQVVGVSPEPAMEATDSDVSRFSDNPALNPFRTGDETVPPSPSYCDERLRDLDVAFWTDVPVTNEFAARVISLYLKTDHPLLGTFDPDLFVADLVARQTRHCSRLLANTTLYWGSQMYSAIDRDAYRLSQQFCAEAERLWRLAMPSDTLLNLASAQLLSLATLAQGRDQYVLEYLSAAFQMGTRMSLFGVEPSAGIKMANEIPQEMRSAASYAAWGVFNWTVLMSLFYQQPGLPYPKHPPMLPIPGTREPVSTPHQEHFAEEPPPGDPDRAPAPYMGETFPALCRFWRILHGVTRDYFHKAPKQPEPASEHVSLAFAEHKYRELLAWAETLPESLVVSECVSSFIWFHAAILDIFRPFLRRPALGQNRLATFSSRDSCPRAAFEASVDQLKNLLVIYRSRHKASTYSILWHTAMIYVANAVLHEPKDPAWRFYFLHCVYGYESLRRSYRVAEAIGRALLTMTLRSGDMSSSEARRIVCQLKEKGLVCMSDEIRATFMVDLDLAMTHPDDSSVEKFAQRFEDWALFREFTNLDG
;
A
#
# COMPACT_ATOMS: atom_id res chain seq x y z
N MET A 1 -76.29 -25.76 -1.19
CA MET A 1 -75.79 -25.53 0.19
C MET A 1 -74.82 -24.34 0.12
N SER A 2 -75.23 -23.12 0.52
CA SER A 2 -75.16 -22.55 1.88
C SER A 2 -73.75 -22.04 2.26
N LYS A 3 -73.47 -20.77 2.63
CA LYS A 3 -74.30 -19.54 2.69
C LYS A 3 -73.40 -18.26 2.65
N ARG A 4 -74.05 -17.11 2.44
CA ARG A 4 -73.57 -15.75 2.09
C ARG A 4 -72.63 -15.00 3.07
N ARG A 5 -71.90 -14.03 2.48
CA ARG A 5 -71.57 -12.64 2.91
C ARG A 5 -72.08 -12.13 4.29
N GLN A 6 -71.28 -11.31 5.00
CA GLN A 6 -71.56 -9.88 5.31
C GLN A 6 -70.39 -9.17 6.05
N SER A 7 -70.52 -7.85 6.31
CA SER A 7 -69.43 -6.94 6.70
C SER A 7 -69.79 -5.92 7.81
N LEU A 8 -68.74 -5.25 8.34
CA LEU A 8 -68.69 -3.94 9.06
C LEU A 8 -69.19 -3.82 10.53
N ARG A 9 -68.26 -3.32 11.38
CA ARG A 9 -68.33 -2.35 12.53
C ARG A 9 -69.49 -2.48 13.57
N HIS A 10 -69.42 -2.00 14.80
CA HIS A 10 -68.72 -0.87 15.49
C HIS A 10 -68.56 -1.22 17.00
N LEU A 11 -67.89 -0.38 17.81
CA LEU A 11 -68.39 0.11 19.12
C LEU A 11 -67.39 0.99 19.92
N LEU A 12 -67.87 2.20 20.28
CA LEU A 12 -67.51 3.14 21.37
C LEU A 12 -68.85 3.88 21.67
N PRO A 13 -69.23 4.32 22.89
CA PRO A 13 -68.49 5.21 23.82
C PRO A 13 -68.60 4.72 25.30
N SER A 14 -68.76 5.57 26.33
CA SER A 14 -67.74 6.41 27.03
C SER A 14 -68.28 6.86 28.42
N ALA A 15 -67.44 7.50 29.25
CA ALA A 15 -67.76 8.24 30.51
C ALA A 15 -68.27 7.40 31.72
N GLU A 16 -68.23 7.85 33.00
CA GLU A 16 -67.97 9.19 33.57
C GLU A 16 -67.37 9.15 35.00
N GLN A 17 -67.10 10.32 35.61
CA GLN A 17 -66.34 10.53 36.88
C GLN A 17 -67.25 10.52 38.14
N PRO A 18 -66.73 10.64 39.40
CA PRO A 18 -66.32 11.95 39.97
C PRO A 18 -65.09 11.91 40.93
N ALA A 19 -64.69 13.08 41.44
CA ALA A 19 -63.46 13.33 42.20
C ALA A 19 -63.66 13.47 43.73
N SER A 20 -62.57 13.39 44.53
CA SER A 20 -62.05 14.52 45.35
C SER A 20 -61.13 14.13 46.54
N HIS A 21 -60.09 14.96 46.74
CA HIS A 21 -59.37 15.32 47.97
C HIS A 21 -59.16 14.34 49.15
N ALA A 22 -57.89 14.00 49.41
CA ALA A 22 -57.23 14.22 50.71
C ALA A 22 -55.70 14.18 50.56
N ALA A 23 -54.97 15.14 51.17
CA ALA A 23 -53.51 15.18 51.10
C ALA A 23 -52.89 14.36 52.24
N PHE A 24 -51.97 13.44 51.90
CA PHE A 24 -51.02 12.86 52.86
C PHE A 24 -49.61 12.84 52.27
N TRP A 25 -48.64 13.20 53.11
CA TRP A 25 -47.24 13.38 52.74
C TRP A 25 -46.63 12.06 52.22
N MET A 26 -46.17 12.04 50.97
CA MET A 26 -45.38 10.91 50.45
C MET A 26 -43.88 11.12 50.74
N PRO A 27 -43.20 10.15 51.39
CA PRO A 27 -41.74 10.16 51.48
C PRO A 27 -41.11 10.10 50.10
N GLN A 28 -39.98 10.79 49.92
CA GLN A 28 -39.20 10.76 48.67
C GLN A 28 -38.94 9.30 48.22
N LYS A 29 -39.43 8.95 47.03
CA LYS A 29 -39.06 7.69 46.37
C LYS A 29 -37.57 7.74 46.05
N ARG A 30 -36.75 7.08 46.88
CA ARG A 30 -35.32 6.88 46.64
C ARG A 30 -35.10 6.40 45.19
N GLN A 31 -34.27 7.13 44.46
CA GLN A 31 -33.89 6.83 43.07
C GLN A 31 -33.40 5.38 42.96
N ARG A 32 -33.99 4.60 42.05
CA ARG A 32 -33.62 3.20 41.83
C ARG A 32 -32.35 3.12 40.99
N VAL A 33 -31.20 3.03 41.64
CA VAL A 33 -29.94 2.70 40.97
C VAL A 33 -30.00 1.24 40.50
N GLY A 34 -30.10 1.02 39.19
CA GLY A 34 -30.04 -0.30 38.60
C GLY A 34 -28.64 -0.91 38.76
N THR A 35 -28.53 -2.05 39.45
CA THR A 35 -27.22 -2.69 39.64
C THR A 35 -26.85 -3.53 38.42
N GLN A 36 -25.71 -3.22 37.78
CA GLN A 36 -25.20 -3.98 36.62
C GLN A 36 -24.73 -5.42 36.95
N LEU A 37 -24.44 -5.73 38.22
CA LEU A 37 -24.00 -7.06 38.66
C LEU A 37 -24.75 -7.54 39.91
N ALA A 38 -25.46 -8.67 39.81
CA ALA A 38 -26.07 -9.34 40.96
C ALA A 38 -25.06 -10.25 41.67
N CYS A 39 -25.13 -10.33 43.01
CA CYS A 39 -24.33 -11.29 43.78
C CYS A 39 -24.75 -12.73 43.49
N ASN A 40 -23.88 -13.69 43.79
CA ASN A 40 -24.01 -15.09 43.40
C ASN A 40 -25.29 -15.73 43.95
N GLU A 41 -25.65 -15.46 45.21
CA GLU A 41 -26.86 -16.04 45.81
C GLU A 41 -28.15 -15.43 45.24
N CYS A 42 -28.17 -14.13 44.91
CA CYS A 42 -29.29 -13.53 44.18
C CYS A 42 -29.38 -14.06 42.74
N ARG A 43 -28.24 -14.26 42.06
CA ARG A 43 -28.15 -14.80 40.70
C ARG A 43 -28.68 -16.25 40.65
N ARG A 44 -28.21 -17.10 41.58
CA ARG A 44 -28.63 -18.50 41.75
C ARG A 44 -30.13 -18.63 42.03
N LYS A 45 -30.69 -17.77 42.90
CA LYS A 45 -32.12 -17.75 43.24
C LYS A 45 -32.98 -16.90 42.29
N LYS A 46 -32.42 -16.38 41.18
CA LYS A 46 -33.08 -15.44 40.24
C LYS A 46 -33.82 -14.28 40.94
N ALA A 47 -33.29 -13.82 42.07
CA ALA A 47 -33.89 -12.78 42.91
C ALA A 47 -33.28 -11.40 42.61
N ARG A 48 -34.05 -10.32 42.80
CA ARG A 48 -33.54 -8.95 42.63
C ARG A 48 -32.44 -8.66 43.65
N CYS A 49 -31.23 -8.39 43.16
CA CYS A 49 -30.10 -7.93 43.95
C CYS A 49 -30.15 -6.40 44.12
N GLY A 50 -29.92 -5.91 45.34
CA GLY A 50 -29.84 -4.47 45.63
C GLY A 50 -28.45 -3.85 45.44
N GLY A 51 -27.45 -4.61 45.00
CA GLY A 51 -26.11 -4.12 44.61
C GLY A 51 -25.18 -3.64 45.72
N GLN A 52 -25.68 -3.37 46.92
CA GLN A 52 -24.89 -2.89 48.05
C GLN A 52 -23.78 -3.88 48.46
N ARG A 53 -22.61 -3.35 48.80
CA ARG A 53 -21.47 -4.08 49.37
C ARG A 53 -21.28 -3.66 50.84
N PRO A 54 -20.76 -4.53 51.74
CA PRO A 54 -20.28 -5.91 51.49
C PRO A 54 -21.40 -6.95 51.31
N SER A 55 -22.65 -6.63 51.67
CA SER A 55 -23.81 -7.51 51.41
C SER A 55 -24.99 -6.72 50.87
N CYS A 56 -25.65 -7.26 49.85
CA CYS A 56 -26.87 -6.68 49.31
C CYS A 56 -28.02 -6.80 50.32
N SER A 57 -29.04 -5.94 50.20
CA SER A 57 -30.20 -5.93 51.09
C SER A 57 -30.95 -7.26 51.13
N ALA A 58 -31.11 -7.94 49.98
CA ALA A 58 -31.79 -9.22 49.88
C ALA A 58 -31.03 -10.38 50.56
N CYS A 59 -29.69 -10.40 50.51
CA CYS A 59 -28.89 -11.37 51.25
C CYS A 59 -28.81 -11.03 52.74
N ARG A 60 -28.74 -9.73 53.09
CA ARG A 60 -28.73 -9.27 54.49
C ARG A 60 -30.04 -9.62 55.21
N GLN A 61 -31.21 -9.40 54.59
CA GLN A 61 -32.50 -9.80 55.16
C GLN A 61 -32.68 -11.32 55.29
N ARG A 62 -31.97 -12.11 54.47
CA ARG A 62 -32.01 -13.57 54.49
C ARG A 62 -30.93 -14.21 55.36
N SER A 63 -30.07 -13.40 55.99
CA SER A 63 -28.92 -13.84 56.78
C SER A 63 -28.02 -14.87 56.06
N VAL A 64 -27.84 -14.71 54.74
CA VAL A 64 -27.00 -15.60 53.91
C VAL A 64 -25.75 -14.89 53.40
N PRO A 65 -24.62 -15.63 53.20
CA PRO A 65 -23.40 -15.06 52.64
C PRO A 65 -23.64 -14.38 51.29
N CYS A 66 -23.18 -13.14 51.15
CA CYS A 66 -23.36 -12.34 49.94
C CYS A 66 -22.05 -12.21 49.17
N THR A 67 -21.64 -13.28 48.48
CA THR A 67 -20.45 -13.25 47.63
C THR A 67 -20.76 -12.68 46.25
N TYR A 68 -19.91 -11.75 45.80
CA TYR A 68 -19.80 -11.34 44.41
C TYR A 68 -18.51 -11.98 43.90
N THR A 69 -18.55 -12.75 42.81
CA THR A 69 -17.34 -13.33 42.23
C THR A 69 -16.48 -12.26 41.59
N ASP A 70 -15.19 -12.27 41.90
CA ASP A 70 -14.18 -11.78 40.97
C ASP A 70 -14.19 -12.63 39.69
N LYS A 71 -13.69 -12.02 38.62
CA LYS A 71 -13.80 -12.38 37.19
C LYS A 71 -14.03 -13.87 36.87
N PRO A 72 -14.91 -14.21 35.89
CA PRO A 72 -14.97 -15.57 35.36
C PRO A 72 -13.61 -15.95 34.76
N ALA A 73 -13.26 -17.23 34.90
CA ALA A 73 -11.99 -17.76 34.44
C ALA A 73 -11.83 -17.57 32.91
N VAL A 74 -10.82 -16.80 32.53
CA VAL A 74 -10.01 -17.09 31.35
C VAL A 74 -9.08 -18.24 31.76
N ASP A 75 -8.75 -19.14 30.84
CA ASP A 75 -8.06 -20.40 31.14
C ASP A 75 -6.86 -20.24 32.08
N ALA A 76 -6.95 -20.85 33.26
CA ALA A 76 -5.99 -20.68 34.34
C ALA A 76 -4.60 -21.28 34.02
N SER A 77 -4.53 -22.21 33.05
CA SER A 77 -3.28 -22.74 32.50
C SER A 77 -2.46 -21.66 31.77
N VAL A 78 -3.08 -21.00 30.79
CA VAL A 78 -2.41 -20.00 29.93
C VAL A 78 -1.91 -18.81 30.75
N GLY A 79 -2.67 -18.42 31.78
CA GLY A 79 -2.26 -17.37 32.72
C GLY A 79 -1.02 -17.76 33.54
N ALA A 80 -1.00 -18.97 34.10
CA ALA A 80 0.12 -19.45 34.91
C ALA A 80 1.41 -19.59 34.07
N GLU A 81 1.33 -20.21 32.90
CA GLU A 81 2.46 -20.37 31.98
C GLU A 81 3.04 -19.03 31.50
N SER A 82 2.18 -18.02 31.29
CA SER A 82 2.62 -16.66 30.90
C SER A 82 3.40 -15.94 32.01
N TYR A 83 3.01 -16.12 33.27
CA TYR A 83 3.77 -15.56 34.40
C TYR A 83 5.04 -16.36 34.70
N GLU A 84 4.99 -17.69 34.59
CA GLU A 84 6.16 -18.57 34.76
C GLU A 84 7.26 -18.25 33.73
N MET A 85 6.89 -18.06 32.45
CA MET A 85 7.82 -17.64 31.40
C MET A 85 8.45 -16.25 31.67
N LEU A 86 7.69 -15.31 32.23
CA LEU A 86 8.20 -13.98 32.57
C LEU A 86 9.18 -14.00 33.74
N ASP A 87 8.97 -14.85 34.75
CA ASP A 87 9.95 -15.00 35.84
C ASP A 87 11.19 -15.77 35.38
N VAL A 88 11.04 -16.81 34.54
CA VAL A 88 12.18 -17.49 33.89
C VAL A 88 13.05 -16.50 33.13
N LEU A 89 12.46 -15.66 32.27
CA LEU A 89 13.18 -14.63 31.49
C LEU A 89 13.85 -13.54 32.36
N ARG A 90 13.41 -13.33 33.61
CA ARG A 90 14.07 -12.43 34.57
C ARG A 90 15.20 -13.09 35.33
N SER A 91 15.13 -14.42 35.53
CA SER A 91 16.14 -15.18 36.26
C SER A 91 17.27 -15.74 35.38
N ALA A 92 17.02 -15.90 34.09
CA ALA A 92 17.99 -16.39 33.12
C ALA A 92 19.11 -15.38 32.84
N SER A 93 20.30 -15.86 32.48
CA SER A 93 21.36 -15.01 31.94
C SER A 93 20.97 -14.45 30.56
N GLU A 94 21.64 -13.39 30.12
CA GLU A 94 21.31 -12.72 28.85
C GLU A 94 21.38 -13.67 27.64
N SER A 95 22.36 -14.59 27.61
CA SER A 95 22.50 -15.60 26.55
C SER A 95 21.34 -16.60 26.54
N GLU A 96 20.89 -17.05 27.72
CA GLU A 96 19.78 -17.99 27.88
C GLU A 96 18.45 -17.31 27.52
N ALA A 97 18.23 -16.07 27.97
CA ALA A 97 17.07 -15.26 27.63
C ALA A 97 16.94 -15.04 26.12
N PHE A 98 18.05 -14.79 25.41
CA PHE A 98 18.05 -14.71 23.94
C PHE A 98 17.69 -16.06 23.27
N GLY A 99 18.13 -17.19 23.83
CA GLY A 99 17.74 -18.53 23.35
C GLY A 99 16.24 -18.80 23.53
N ILE A 100 15.70 -18.50 24.71
CA ILE A 100 14.28 -18.63 25.04
C ILE A 100 13.43 -17.72 24.12
N LEU A 101 13.87 -16.48 23.88
CA LEU A 101 13.20 -15.55 22.96
C LEU A 101 13.25 -15.98 21.49
N ARG A 102 14.24 -16.80 21.07
CA ARG A 102 14.21 -17.45 19.75
C ARG A 102 13.16 -18.56 19.70
N LEU A 103 13.13 -19.45 20.70
CA LEU A 103 12.14 -20.54 20.77
C LEU A 103 10.69 -20.04 20.79
N LEU A 104 10.41 -18.96 21.52
CA LEU A 104 9.12 -18.26 21.55
C LEU A 104 8.75 -17.56 20.22
N ARG A 105 9.73 -17.23 19.38
CA ARG A 105 9.47 -16.66 18.04
C ARG A 105 9.22 -17.75 17.00
N THR A 106 9.74 -18.96 17.22
CA THR A 106 9.53 -20.11 16.34
C THR A 106 8.23 -20.87 16.64
N ASN A 107 7.73 -20.84 17.88
CA ASN A 107 6.55 -21.61 18.31
C ASN A 107 5.51 -20.72 18.99
N SER A 108 4.24 -20.84 18.58
CA SER A 108 3.14 -20.00 19.08
C SER A 108 2.40 -20.52 20.32
N ASP A 109 2.75 -21.71 20.82
CA ASP A 109 2.10 -22.36 21.95
C ASP A 109 3.07 -22.52 23.14
N LEU A 110 2.75 -21.92 24.28
CA LEU A 110 3.56 -21.98 25.50
C LEU A 110 3.66 -23.40 26.08
N SER A 111 2.62 -24.22 25.92
CA SER A 111 2.61 -25.59 26.44
C SER A 111 3.67 -26.49 25.81
N VAL A 112 4.09 -26.18 24.57
CA VAL A 112 5.17 -26.86 23.84
C VAL A 112 6.54 -26.23 24.14
N VAL A 113 6.60 -24.92 24.40
CA VAL A 113 7.86 -24.21 24.68
C VAL A 113 8.35 -24.43 26.11
N MET A 114 7.46 -24.47 27.11
CA MET A 114 7.85 -24.58 28.52
C MET A 114 8.68 -25.84 28.86
N PRO A 115 8.41 -27.04 28.31
CA PRO A 115 9.29 -28.21 28.50
C PRO A 115 10.70 -28.02 27.93
N ALA A 116 10.83 -27.41 26.74
CA ALA A 116 12.12 -27.14 26.12
C ALA A 116 12.93 -26.07 26.88
N VAL A 117 12.23 -25.07 27.44
CA VAL A 117 12.84 -24.04 28.29
C VAL A 117 13.30 -24.63 29.63
N ARG A 118 12.54 -25.54 30.26
CA ARG A 118 13.01 -26.27 31.45
C ARG A 118 14.24 -27.13 31.13
N ALA A 119 14.23 -27.86 30.02
CA ALA A 119 15.39 -28.66 29.59
C ALA A 119 16.65 -27.79 29.39
N LEU A 120 16.54 -26.60 28.78
CA LEU A 120 17.64 -25.64 28.62
C LEU A 120 18.19 -25.08 29.95
N LEU A 121 17.37 -25.02 31.00
CA LEU A 121 17.78 -24.56 32.34
C LEU A 121 18.38 -25.70 33.19
N GLU A 122 18.02 -26.95 32.89
CA GLU A 122 18.49 -28.15 33.60
C GLU A 122 19.76 -28.75 32.96
N SER A 123 19.96 -28.60 31.64
CA SER A 123 21.15 -29.08 30.93
C SER A 123 22.28 -28.05 30.93
N LYS A 124 23.48 -28.43 31.39
CA LYS A 124 24.72 -27.62 31.26
C LYS A 124 25.37 -27.74 29.88
N GLU A 125 24.59 -27.98 28.83
CA GLU A 125 25.07 -28.28 27.49
C GLU A 125 24.57 -27.27 26.46
N SER A 126 25.33 -27.10 25.37
CA SER A 126 25.21 -25.96 24.48
C SER A 126 23.89 -25.96 23.69
N PRO A 127 23.22 -24.80 23.49
CA PRO A 127 21.98 -24.69 22.70
C PRO A 127 22.07 -25.16 21.23
N ALA A 128 23.26 -25.52 20.75
CA ALA A 128 23.49 -25.99 19.38
C ALA A 128 22.99 -27.43 19.12
N GLU A 129 22.99 -28.31 20.13
CA GLU A 129 22.79 -29.75 19.92
C GLU A 129 21.31 -30.15 19.93
N LEU A 130 20.49 -29.56 20.82
CA LEU A 130 19.03 -29.78 20.88
C LEU A 130 18.29 -29.35 19.60
N ALA A 131 18.83 -28.39 18.84
CA ALA A 131 18.28 -27.99 17.55
C ALA A 131 18.43 -29.09 16.46
N SER A 132 19.42 -29.97 16.61
CA SER A 132 19.66 -31.07 15.66
C SER A 132 18.67 -32.22 15.84
N GLU A 133 18.31 -32.57 17.09
CA GLU A 133 17.40 -33.68 17.37
C GLU A 133 15.96 -33.37 16.95
N ALA A 134 15.48 -32.14 17.14
CA ALA A 134 14.15 -31.71 16.67
C ALA A 134 14.02 -31.76 15.14
N SER A 135 15.13 -31.60 14.41
CA SER A 135 15.16 -31.68 12.94
C SER A 135 15.12 -33.14 12.42
N SER A 136 15.40 -34.12 13.27
CA SER A 136 15.56 -35.54 12.86
C SER A 136 14.27 -36.27 12.46
N ARG A 137 13.08 -35.68 12.74
CA ARG A 137 11.77 -36.30 12.44
C ARG A 137 11.14 -35.84 11.12
N SER A 138 11.77 -34.91 10.39
CA SER A 138 11.32 -34.45 9.08
C SER A 138 12.26 -34.98 7.99
N GLN A 139 12.04 -36.22 7.54
CA GLN A 139 12.80 -36.78 6.42
C GLN A 139 12.34 -36.15 5.09
N GLU A 140 13.11 -35.19 4.57
CA GLU A 140 13.60 -35.15 3.17
C GLU A 140 14.42 -33.88 2.87
N ALA A 141 15.76 -33.99 2.92
CA ALA A 141 16.79 -33.28 2.12
C ALA A 141 18.14 -33.19 2.88
N PRO A 142 19.24 -33.83 2.41
CA PRO A 142 20.55 -33.73 3.06
C PRO A 142 21.33 -32.43 2.79
N TYR A 143 20.73 -31.44 2.12
CA TYR A 143 21.38 -30.22 1.66
C TYR A 143 20.44 -29.02 1.83
N PRO A 144 20.93 -27.82 2.19
CA PRO A 144 20.11 -26.62 2.24
C PRO A 144 19.55 -26.29 0.85
N SER A 145 18.30 -25.84 0.79
CA SER A 145 17.65 -25.38 -0.44
C SER A 145 18.25 -24.08 -0.97
N LEU A 146 17.95 -23.74 -2.22
CA LEU A 146 18.32 -22.44 -2.80
C LEU A 146 17.73 -21.29 -1.98
N GLU A 147 16.50 -21.44 -1.48
CA GLU A 147 15.87 -20.43 -0.62
C GLU A 147 16.69 -20.19 0.65
N PHE A 148 17.14 -21.25 1.33
CA PHE A 148 18.01 -21.14 2.51
C PHE A 148 19.37 -20.52 2.17
N GLU A 149 19.96 -20.88 1.03
CA GLU A 149 21.21 -20.27 0.55
C GLU A 149 21.05 -18.76 0.32
N LEU A 150 19.95 -18.34 -0.32
CA LEU A 150 19.61 -16.93 -0.54
C LEU A 150 19.37 -16.19 0.78
N MET A 151 18.61 -16.76 1.71
CA MET A 151 18.41 -16.14 3.05
C MET A 151 19.71 -15.97 3.82
N THR A 152 20.66 -16.89 3.65
CA THR A 152 21.95 -16.87 4.35
C THR A 152 22.95 -15.90 3.70
N LYS A 153 23.03 -15.88 2.36
CA LYS A 153 24.02 -15.10 1.61
C LYS A 153 23.56 -13.70 1.24
N ASN A 154 22.25 -13.49 1.04
CA ASN A 154 21.68 -12.23 0.56
C ASN A 154 20.55 -11.72 1.51
N PRO A 155 20.80 -11.57 2.83
CA PRO A 155 19.76 -11.31 3.83
C PRO A 155 19.02 -9.96 3.68
N VAL A 156 19.56 -9.03 2.88
CA VAL A 156 18.92 -7.75 2.54
C VAL A 156 17.76 -7.94 1.56
N SER A 157 17.95 -8.76 0.53
CA SER A 157 16.94 -9.06 -0.50
C SER A 157 16.13 -10.32 -0.20
N TYR A 158 16.65 -11.24 0.60
CA TYR A 158 15.95 -12.44 1.07
C TYR A 158 15.98 -12.49 2.60
N PRO A 159 15.31 -11.56 3.30
CA PRO A 159 15.21 -11.62 4.75
C PRO A 159 14.53 -12.92 5.20
N ALA A 160 14.96 -13.45 6.35
CA ALA A 160 14.40 -14.67 6.92
C ALA A 160 12.87 -14.55 7.10
N LEU A 161 12.12 -15.43 6.44
CA LEU A 161 10.67 -15.42 6.49
C LEU A 161 10.18 -15.89 7.87
N LEU A 162 9.34 -15.08 8.52
CA LEU A 162 8.57 -15.53 9.67
C LEU A 162 7.41 -16.40 9.18
N PRO A 163 7.13 -17.58 9.77
CA PRO A 163 5.98 -18.40 9.41
C PRO A 163 4.65 -17.65 9.58
N LEU A 164 4.15 -17.08 8.48
CA LEU A 164 2.87 -16.38 8.43
C LEU A 164 1.73 -17.40 8.28
N PHE A 165 1.36 -18.06 9.38
CA PHE A 165 0.21 -18.98 9.39
C PHE A 165 -1.08 -18.23 9.01
N ALA A 166 -1.57 -18.46 7.79
CA ALA A 166 -2.72 -17.74 7.22
C ALA A 166 -3.96 -17.78 8.13
N ALA A 167 -4.27 -18.94 8.74
CA ALA A 167 -5.36 -19.08 9.71
C ALA A 167 -5.25 -18.07 10.87
N SER A 168 -4.06 -17.87 11.43
CA SER A 168 -3.81 -16.91 12.52
C SER A 168 -3.90 -15.43 12.10
N LEU A 169 -3.84 -15.16 10.79
CA LEU A 169 -3.91 -13.81 10.20
C LEU A 169 -5.34 -13.46 9.78
N GLU A 170 -6.13 -14.44 9.37
CA GLU A 170 -7.57 -14.29 9.14
C GLU A 170 -8.30 -13.93 10.45
N GLU A 171 -7.99 -14.62 11.56
CA GLU A 171 -8.52 -14.30 12.90
C GLU A 171 -8.18 -12.87 13.33
N ARG A 172 -7.01 -12.34 12.92
CA ARG A 172 -6.56 -10.97 13.21
C ARG A 172 -7.25 -9.89 12.36
N ASN A 173 -8.28 -10.22 11.57
CA ASN A 173 -9.03 -9.30 10.69
C ASN A 173 -8.16 -8.60 9.63
N MET A 174 -7.01 -9.17 9.25
CA MET A 174 -6.00 -8.51 8.38
C MET A 174 -6.50 -8.24 6.94
N LEU A 175 -7.57 -8.90 6.50
CA LEU A 175 -8.22 -8.65 5.21
C LEU A 175 -8.90 -7.27 5.13
N ARG A 176 -9.19 -6.60 6.26
CA ARG A 176 -9.89 -5.30 6.27
C ARG A 176 -8.96 -4.16 5.82
N PRO A 177 -9.46 -3.16 5.06
CA PRO A 177 -8.65 -2.02 4.65
C PRO A 177 -8.20 -1.16 5.84
N VAL A 178 -6.96 -0.65 5.75
CA VAL A 178 -6.36 0.25 6.74
C VAL A 178 -7.18 1.54 6.84
N LYS A 179 -7.49 1.96 8.07
CA LYS A 179 -8.24 3.19 8.34
C LYS A 179 -7.31 4.39 8.51
N LEU A 180 -7.31 5.29 7.53
CA LEU A 180 -6.73 6.63 7.68
C LEU A 180 -7.52 7.45 8.73
N ARG A 181 -6.82 8.23 9.56
CA ARG A 181 -7.46 9.28 10.37
C ARG A 181 -7.91 10.40 9.42
N ARG A 182 -9.16 10.83 9.52
CA ARG A 182 -9.66 12.00 8.77
C ARG A 182 -8.99 13.27 9.30
N ALA A 183 -8.57 14.14 8.40
CA ALA A 183 -8.37 15.55 8.75
C ALA A 183 -9.74 16.18 9.03
N VAL A 184 -9.80 17.12 9.98
CA VAL A 184 -11.00 17.96 10.16
C VAL A 184 -11.04 18.92 8.98
N SER A 185 -12.13 18.89 8.21
CA SER A 185 -12.35 19.88 7.15
C SER A 185 -12.58 21.24 7.77
N TYR A 186 -11.78 22.24 7.38
CA TYR A 186 -12.08 23.63 7.65
C TYR A 186 -13.09 24.10 6.59
N ASP A 187 -14.35 24.23 6.99
CA ASP A 187 -15.44 24.69 6.12
C ASP A 187 -15.27 26.19 5.80
N SER A 188 -14.50 26.48 4.75
CA SER A 188 -14.38 27.81 4.16
C SER A 188 -15.62 28.15 3.33
N SER A 189 -16.74 28.30 4.03
CA SER A 189 -18.04 28.68 3.47
C SER A 189 -18.05 30.12 2.97
N VAL A 190 -17.52 30.32 1.75
CA VAL A 190 -17.63 31.57 0.99
C VAL A 190 -19.10 31.80 0.65
N LYS A 191 -19.79 32.62 1.46
CA LYS A 191 -21.19 32.98 1.26
C LYS A 191 -21.36 33.78 -0.02
N PHE A 192 -21.86 33.14 -1.07
CA PHE A 192 -22.20 33.80 -2.33
C PHE A 192 -23.48 34.63 -2.15
N SER A 193 -23.32 35.91 -1.82
CA SER A 193 -24.44 36.82 -1.58
C SER A 193 -25.09 37.23 -2.90
N ARG A 194 -26.29 36.71 -3.19
CA ARG A 194 -27.07 37.07 -4.38
C ARG A 194 -28.32 37.85 -3.96
N GLN A 195 -28.24 39.18 -4.05
CA GLN A 195 -29.39 40.06 -3.87
C GLN A 195 -30.46 39.80 -4.94
N VAL A 196 -31.69 39.52 -4.53
CA VAL A 196 -32.92 39.81 -5.29
C VAL A 196 -33.95 40.34 -4.29
N VAL A 197 -34.71 41.34 -4.72
CA VAL A 197 -35.67 42.10 -3.90
C VAL A 197 -36.92 41.26 -3.58
N GLY A 198 -37.47 41.43 -2.37
CA GLY A 198 -38.50 40.53 -1.84
C GLY A 198 -39.95 41.00 -2.00
N VAL A 199 -40.89 40.16 -1.52
CA VAL A 199 -42.19 40.53 -0.94
C VAL A 199 -42.51 39.50 0.17
N SER A 200 -43.14 39.97 1.26
CA SER A 200 -43.71 39.18 2.38
C SER A 200 -45.18 39.59 2.55
N PRO A 201 -46.10 38.82 3.20
CA PRO A 201 -45.98 38.47 4.63
C PRO A 201 -46.54 37.10 5.13
N GLU A 202 -45.90 36.57 6.19
CA GLU A 202 -46.37 36.08 7.52
C GLU A 202 -47.87 35.80 7.88
N PRO A 203 -48.21 35.16 9.05
CA PRO A 203 -47.36 34.45 10.07
C PRO A 203 -47.95 33.13 10.70
N ALA A 204 -47.25 32.63 11.74
CA ALA A 204 -47.65 31.71 12.85
C ALA A 204 -47.17 30.24 12.75
N MET A 205 -46.68 29.56 13.82
CA MET A 205 -46.45 29.93 15.23
C MET A 205 -45.33 29.05 15.87
N GLU A 206 -44.81 29.45 17.04
CA GLU A 206 -43.59 28.89 17.69
C GLU A 206 -43.76 27.53 18.41
N ALA A 207 -42.65 26.80 18.58
CA ALA A 207 -42.41 25.86 19.69
C ALA A 207 -40.89 25.67 19.95
N THR A 208 -40.50 25.47 21.21
CA THR A 208 -39.13 25.70 21.72
C THR A 208 -38.30 24.45 22.03
N ASP A 209 -37.01 24.53 21.66
CA ASP A 209 -35.76 24.12 22.34
C ASP A 209 -35.63 22.86 23.25
N SER A 210 -34.40 22.30 23.21
CA SER A 210 -33.71 21.45 24.18
C SER A 210 -34.16 19.98 24.39
N ASP A 211 -33.23 19.03 24.15
CA ASP A 211 -32.44 18.45 25.27
C ASP A 211 -31.17 17.72 24.74
N VAL A 212 -30.05 17.86 25.46
CA VAL A 212 -28.77 17.19 25.18
C VAL A 212 -28.22 16.59 26.47
N SER A 213 -28.28 15.26 26.60
CA SER A 213 -27.52 14.51 27.60
C SER A 213 -27.50 13.01 27.30
N ARG A 214 -26.56 12.17 27.79
CA ARG A 214 -25.19 12.29 28.32
C ARG A 214 -24.69 10.84 28.41
N PHE A 215 -23.44 10.54 28.08
CA PHE A 215 -22.76 9.38 28.66
C PHE A 215 -21.41 9.79 29.22
N SER A 216 -21.17 9.41 30.47
CA SER A 216 -20.05 9.89 31.28
C SER A 216 -18.83 9.02 31.07
N ASP A 217 -17.69 9.65 30.77
CA ASP A 217 -16.38 9.06 31.04
C ASP A 217 -16.20 8.81 32.55
N ASN A 218 -15.34 7.85 32.90
CA ASN A 218 -14.94 7.59 34.28
C ASN A 218 -13.40 7.57 34.37
N PRO A 219 -12.77 8.62 34.93
CA PRO A 219 -11.32 8.81 34.82
C PRO A 219 -10.55 8.11 35.96
N ALA A 220 -10.12 6.88 35.71
CA ALA A 220 -9.09 6.21 36.50
C ALA A 220 -8.27 5.29 35.59
N LEU A 221 -6.93 5.26 35.79
CA LEU A 221 -5.92 4.58 34.94
C LEU A 221 -5.58 5.29 33.62
N ASN A 222 -4.96 6.47 33.70
CA ASN A 222 -4.09 6.95 32.62
C ASN A 222 -2.97 7.88 33.18
N PRO A 223 -1.83 7.34 33.64
CA PRO A 223 -0.85 8.07 34.46
C PRO A 223 0.12 8.98 33.67
N PHE A 224 -0.27 9.49 32.50
CA PHE A 224 0.50 10.48 31.72
C PHE A 224 -0.42 11.54 31.10
N ARG A 225 -0.90 12.46 31.93
CA ARG A 225 -1.45 13.78 31.51
C ARG A 225 -1.06 14.86 32.53
N THR A 226 0.19 15.30 32.45
CA THR A 226 0.58 16.67 32.83
C THR A 226 0.42 17.53 31.57
N GLY A 227 -0.28 18.65 31.69
CA GLY A 227 -0.86 19.34 30.54
C GLY A 227 0.11 20.24 29.77
N ASP A 228 -0.24 20.45 28.51
CA ASP A 228 -0.22 21.76 27.88
C ASP A 228 -1.41 21.83 26.90
N GLU A 229 -2.14 22.94 26.84
CA GLU A 229 -3.19 23.15 25.83
C GLU A 229 -2.52 23.61 24.54
N THR A 230 -1.76 22.69 23.93
CA THR A 230 -1.06 22.96 22.68
C THR A 230 -2.07 23.29 21.58
N VAL A 231 -1.94 24.49 21.03
CA VAL A 231 -2.42 24.90 19.71
C VAL A 231 -2.31 23.71 18.75
N PRO A 232 -3.34 23.36 17.96
CA PRO A 232 -3.26 22.24 17.02
C PRO A 232 -2.01 22.43 16.16
N PRO A 233 -1.09 21.45 16.11
CA PRO A 233 0.22 21.66 15.50
C PRO A 233 0.04 22.07 14.04
N SER A 234 0.70 23.16 13.66
CA SER A 234 0.74 23.63 12.27
C SER A 234 1.08 22.47 11.34
N PRO A 235 0.44 22.36 10.17
CA PRO A 235 0.68 21.24 9.26
C PRO A 235 2.16 21.18 8.90
N SER A 236 2.85 20.15 9.38
CA SER A 236 4.26 19.90 9.05
C SER A 236 4.33 19.45 7.60
N TYR A 237 4.97 20.27 6.78
CA TYR A 237 5.30 19.95 5.40
C TYR A 237 6.63 19.19 5.33
N CYS A 238 6.87 18.49 4.22
CA CYS A 238 8.19 17.87 3.95
C CYS A 238 9.27 18.93 3.68
N ASP A 239 8.86 20.13 3.28
CA ASP A 239 9.71 21.30 3.11
C ASP A 239 8.98 22.54 3.65
N GLU A 240 9.62 23.27 4.57
CA GLU A 240 8.97 24.40 5.26
C GLU A 240 8.77 25.62 4.35
N ARG A 241 9.47 25.73 3.22
CA ARG A 241 9.25 26.78 2.20
C ARG A 241 7.83 26.75 1.65
N LEU A 242 7.16 25.58 1.66
CA LEU A 242 5.79 25.42 1.19
C LEU A 242 4.75 26.21 2.01
N ARG A 243 5.12 26.76 3.18
CA ARG A 243 4.28 27.73 3.93
C ARG A 243 4.03 29.02 3.15
N ASP A 244 5.00 29.45 2.35
CA ASP A 244 4.98 30.70 1.60
C ASP A 244 4.45 30.54 0.16
N LEU A 245 3.87 29.36 -0.15
CA LEU A 245 3.29 29.06 -1.46
C LEU A 245 2.16 30.04 -1.82
N ASP A 246 2.26 30.68 -2.98
CA ASP A 246 1.19 31.43 -3.65
C ASP A 246 0.65 30.61 -4.83
N VAL A 247 -0.35 29.77 -4.59
CA VAL A 247 -0.84 28.81 -5.61
C VAL A 247 -1.59 29.52 -6.75
N ALA A 248 -2.20 30.68 -6.49
CA ALA A 248 -2.98 31.43 -7.47
C ALA A 248 -2.13 31.95 -8.64
N PHE A 249 -0.82 32.12 -8.45
CA PHE A 249 0.12 32.40 -9.53
C PHE A 249 0.23 31.23 -10.53
N TRP A 250 0.10 29.99 -10.03
CA TRP A 250 0.40 28.76 -10.76
C TRP A 250 -0.81 28.11 -11.43
N THR A 251 -2.02 28.33 -10.93
CA THR A 251 -3.24 27.67 -11.42
C THR A 251 -4.46 28.60 -11.38
N ASP A 252 -5.35 28.43 -12.36
CA ASP A 252 -6.68 29.09 -12.37
C ASP A 252 -7.73 28.27 -11.59
N VAL A 253 -7.35 27.09 -11.07
CA VAL A 253 -8.23 26.23 -10.26
C VAL A 253 -8.39 26.84 -8.87
N PRO A 254 -9.62 27.06 -8.35
CA PRO A 254 -9.84 27.74 -7.08
C PRO A 254 -9.53 26.82 -5.89
N VAL A 255 -8.29 26.90 -5.39
CA VAL A 255 -7.79 26.18 -4.20
C VAL A 255 -7.07 27.10 -3.22
N THR A 256 -6.93 26.65 -1.97
CA THR A 256 -6.13 27.36 -0.96
C THR A 256 -4.65 26.96 -1.05
N ASN A 257 -3.77 27.89 -0.68
CA ASN A 257 -2.32 27.63 -0.55
C ASN A 257 -2.05 26.44 0.38
N GLU A 258 -2.77 26.36 1.51
CA GLU A 258 -2.63 25.25 2.47
C GLU A 258 -2.96 23.88 1.85
N PHE A 259 -4.05 23.78 1.08
CA PHE A 259 -4.42 22.54 0.39
C PHE A 259 -3.32 22.14 -0.60
N ALA A 260 -2.88 23.08 -1.44
CA ALA A 260 -1.85 22.85 -2.45
C ALA A 260 -0.52 22.43 -1.82
N ALA A 261 -0.09 23.09 -0.75
CA ALA A 261 1.13 22.76 0.00
C ALA A 261 1.06 21.35 0.61
N ARG A 262 -0.09 20.95 1.19
CA ARG A 262 -0.29 19.58 1.73
C ARG A 262 -0.26 18.52 0.62
N VAL A 263 -0.87 18.81 -0.53
CA VAL A 263 -0.89 17.91 -1.70
C VAL A 263 0.51 17.73 -2.29
N ILE A 264 1.23 18.83 -2.53
CA ILE A 264 2.60 18.81 -3.06
C ILE A 264 3.52 18.08 -2.07
N SER A 265 3.39 18.36 -0.77
CA SER A 265 4.18 17.69 0.25
C SER A 265 3.92 16.17 0.34
N LEU A 266 2.68 15.72 0.15
CA LEU A 266 2.37 14.28 0.12
C LEU A 266 3.04 13.59 -1.07
N TYR A 267 2.98 14.21 -2.25
CA TYR A 267 3.63 13.69 -3.46
C TYR A 267 5.14 13.64 -3.31
N LEU A 268 5.77 14.76 -2.91
CA LEU A 268 7.22 14.89 -2.76
C LEU A 268 7.82 13.90 -1.75
N LYS A 269 7.06 13.55 -0.70
CA LYS A 269 7.49 12.56 0.31
C LYS A 269 7.21 11.09 -0.07
N THR A 270 6.25 10.82 -0.96
CA THR A 270 5.78 9.44 -1.19
C THR A 270 6.18 8.89 -2.56
N ASP A 271 5.72 9.51 -3.64
CA ASP A 271 5.88 8.96 -5.00
C ASP A 271 7.06 9.60 -5.72
N HIS A 272 7.38 10.86 -5.42
CA HIS A 272 8.52 11.54 -6.04
C HIS A 272 9.89 10.86 -5.78
N PRO A 273 10.20 10.28 -4.60
CA PRO A 273 11.44 9.52 -4.40
C PRO A 273 11.53 8.26 -5.26
N LEU A 274 10.39 7.72 -5.71
CA LEU A 274 10.32 6.55 -6.59
C LEU A 274 10.40 6.92 -8.08
N LEU A 275 9.95 8.13 -8.45
CA LEU A 275 9.80 8.58 -9.84
C LEU A 275 10.86 9.58 -10.32
N GLY A 276 11.40 10.40 -9.40
CA GLY A 276 12.41 11.44 -9.63
C GLY A 276 12.19 12.33 -10.85
N THR A 277 10.94 12.74 -11.09
CA THR A 277 10.50 13.39 -12.33
C THR A 277 11.12 14.77 -12.59
N PHE A 278 11.63 15.43 -11.56
CA PHE A 278 12.27 16.74 -11.59
C PHE A 278 13.14 16.93 -10.33
N ASP A 279 13.97 17.97 -10.29
CA ASP A 279 14.72 18.32 -9.06
C ASP A 279 13.77 18.95 -8.02
N PRO A 280 13.55 18.32 -6.86
CA PRO A 280 12.56 18.80 -5.89
C PRO A 280 12.97 20.09 -5.20
N ASP A 281 14.26 20.31 -4.96
CA ASP A 281 14.76 21.49 -4.25
C ASP A 281 14.68 22.75 -5.13
N LEU A 282 15.03 22.60 -6.41
CA LEU A 282 14.89 23.64 -7.41
C LEU A 282 13.40 23.91 -7.71
N PHE A 283 12.57 22.86 -7.82
CA PHE A 283 11.13 23.01 -8.01
C PHE A 283 10.48 23.80 -6.86
N VAL A 284 10.73 23.43 -5.59
CA VAL A 284 10.14 24.13 -4.44
C VAL A 284 10.67 25.57 -4.33
N ALA A 285 11.95 25.82 -4.61
CA ALA A 285 12.51 27.17 -4.64
C ALA A 285 11.77 28.07 -5.63
N ASP A 286 11.65 27.63 -6.88
CA ASP A 286 10.99 28.39 -7.95
C ASP A 286 9.49 28.53 -7.74
N LEU A 287 8.82 27.47 -7.27
CA LEU A 287 7.38 27.45 -6.96
C LEU A 287 7.03 28.54 -5.93
N VAL A 288 7.81 28.68 -4.86
CA VAL A 288 7.58 29.67 -3.80
C VAL A 288 8.05 31.07 -4.23
N ALA A 289 9.18 31.17 -4.92
CA ALA A 289 9.70 32.43 -5.43
C ALA A 289 8.92 33.00 -6.64
N ARG A 290 7.95 32.25 -7.19
CA ARG A 290 7.20 32.55 -8.43
C ARG A 290 8.12 32.74 -9.64
N GLN A 291 9.17 31.93 -9.72
CA GLN A 291 10.14 31.89 -10.82
C GLN A 291 9.85 30.72 -11.75
N THR A 292 10.04 30.91 -13.05
CA THR A 292 9.66 29.93 -14.08
C THR A 292 10.84 29.17 -14.70
N ARG A 293 11.95 29.01 -13.95
CA ARG A 293 13.19 28.38 -14.43
C ARG A 293 13.16 26.88 -14.20
N HIS A 294 12.71 26.47 -13.02
CA HIS A 294 12.59 25.08 -12.56
C HIS A 294 11.15 24.70 -12.17
N CYS A 295 10.23 25.67 -12.17
CA CYS A 295 8.79 25.45 -12.06
C CYS A 295 8.06 26.02 -13.30
N SER A 296 6.89 25.48 -13.64
CA SER A 296 6.00 26.06 -14.66
C SER A 296 4.54 25.83 -14.25
N ARG A 297 3.61 26.63 -14.80
CA ARG A 297 2.17 26.40 -14.58
C ARG A 297 1.75 24.99 -14.95
N LEU A 298 2.28 24.44 -16.05
CA LEU A 298 2.00 23.07 -16.46
C LEU A 298 2.54 22.05 -15.43
N LEU A 299 3.79 22.21 -14.97
CA LEU A 299 4.39 21.28 -14.00
C LEU A 299 3.69 21.36 -12.63
N ALA A 300 3.30 22.55 -12.19
CA ALA A 300 2.53 22.75 -10.98
C ALA A 300 1.13 22.09 -11.07
N ASN A 301 0.40 22.29 -12.17
CA ASN A 301 -0.92 21.67 -12.35
C ASN A 301 -0.87 20.15 -12.51
N THR A 302 0.15 19.60 -13.16
CA THR A 302 0.33 18.13 -13.29
C THR A 302 0.74 17.49 -11.96
N THR A 303 1.60 18.16 -11.18
CA THR A 303 1.94 17.77 -9.81
C THR A 303 0.71 17.81 -8.88
N LEU A 304 -0.08 18.88 -8.95
CA LEU A 304 -1.33 19.01 -8.19
C LEU A 304 -2.40 18.03 -8.65
N TYR A 305 -2.47 17.68 -9.95
CA TYR A 305 -3.36 16.64 -10.46
C TYR A 305 -3.04 15.29 -9.84
N TRP A 306 -1.80 14.81 -9.98
CA TRP A 306 -1.37 13.52 -9.41
C TRP A 306 -1.50 13.50 -7.88
N GLY A 307 -0.94 14.50 -7.21
CA GLY A 307 -0.99 14.60 -5.76
C GLY A 307 -2.42 14.68 -5.22
N SER A 308 -3.36 15.32 -5.92
CA SER A 308 -4.77 15.36 -5.51
C SER A 308 -5.46 14.01 -5.65
N GLN A 309 -5.07 13.16 -6.62
CA GLN A 309 -5.53 11.77 -6.67
C GLN A 309 -5.09 11.01 -5.41
N MET A 310 -3.80 11.09 -5.05
CA MET A 310 -3.26 10.47 -3.83
C MET A 310 -3.97 11.00 -2.58
N TYR A 311 -3.98 12.33 -2.40
CA TYR A 311 -4.58 13.01 -1.26
C TYR A 311 -6.10 12.76 -1.15
N SER A 312 -6.75 12.36 -2.24
CA SER A 312 -8.17 11.99 -2.21
C SER A 312 -8.50 10.76 -1.35
N ALA A 313 -7.52 9.97 -0.91
CA ALA A 313 -7.72 8.95 0.12
C ALA A 313 -7.95 9.56 1.52
N ILE A 314 -7.30 10.70 1.79
CA ILE A 314 -7.37 11.44 3.05
C ILE A 314 -8.63 12.32 3.04
N ASP A 315 -8.72 13.24 2.08
CA ASP A 315 -9.81 14.20 1.90
C ASP A 315 -10.74 13.76 0.75
N ARG A 316 -12.06 13.93 0.85
CA ARG A 316 -12.96 13.51 -0.25
C ARG A 316 -12.96 14.51 -1.41
N ASP A 317 -12.83 15.79 -1.11
CA ASP A 317 -13.04 16.85 -2.09
C ASP A 317 -11.82 17.03 -3.02
N ALA A 318 -10.66 16.50 -2.62
CA ALA A 318 -9.45 16.45 -3.43
C ALA A 318 -9.66 15.73 -4.78
N TYR A 319 -10.54 14.73 -4.87
CA TYR A 319 -10.83 14.08 -6.15
C TYR A 319 -11.54 15.03 -7.13
N ARG A 320 -12.46 15.87 -6.64
CA ARG A 320 -13.12 16.88 -7.49
C ARG A 320 -12.11 17.89 -8.00
N LEU A 321 -11.17 18.30 -7.13
CA LEU A 321 -10.06 19.19 -7.49
C LEU A 321 -9.09 18.53 -8.49
N SER A 322 -8.81 17.23 -8.36
CA SER A 322 -7.95 16.51 -9.31
C SER A 322 -8.52 16.57 -10.74
N GLN A 323 -9.84 16.48 -10.92
CA GLN A 323 -10.45 16.63 -12.26
C GLN A 323 -10.31 18.05 -12.81
N GLN A 324 -10.35 19.08 -11.96
CA GLN A 324 -10.13 20.48 -12.38
C GLN A 324 -8.66 20.72 -12.77
N PHE A 325 -7.71 20.19 -11.98
CA PHE A 325 -6.28 20.22 -12.33
C PHE A 325 -5.98 19.44 -13.61
N CYS A 326 -6.67 18.32 -13.87
CA CYS A 326 -6.55 17.58 -15.12
C CYS A 326 -6.94 18.44 -16.33
N ALA A 327 -8.10 19.10 -16.29
CA ALA A 327 -8.58 19.95 -17.37
C ALA A 327 -7.65 21.16 -17.63
N GLU A 328 -7.14 21.79 -16.57
CA GLU A 328 -6.17 22.89 -16.69
C GLU A 328 -4.81 22.40 -17.22
N ALA A 329 -4.31 21.25 -16.74
CA ALA A 329 -3.08 20.64 -17.25
C ALA A 329 -3.19 20.27 -18.74
N GLU A 330 -4.32 19.69 -19.19
CA GLU A 330 -4.57 19.38 -20.61
C GLU A 330 -4.71 20.64 -21.49
N ARG A 331 -5.21 21.74 -20.93
CA ARG A 331 -5.24 23.04 -21.62
C ARG A 331 -3.83 23.60 -21.76
N LEU A 332 -3.05 23.62 -20.69
CA LEU A 332 -1.66 24.11 -20.68
C LEU A 332 -0.75 23.23 -21.56
N TRP A 333 -0.97 21.91 -21.56
CA TRP A 333 -0.22 20.96 -22.39
C TRP A 333 -0.33 21.30 -23.88
N ARG A 334 -1.54 21.55 -24.37
CA ARG A 334 -1.77 21.92 -25.78
C ARG A 334 -1.06 23.20 -26.21
N LEU A 335 -0.77 24.11 -25.26
CA LEU A 335 0.02 25.33 -25.51
C LEU A 335 1.53 25.06 -25.45
N ALA A 336 1.96 24.11 -24.61
CA ALA A 336 3.36 23.76 -24.38
C ALA A 336 3.95 22.75 -25.38
N MET A 337 3.08 21.95 -26.04
CA MET A 337 3.42 20.90 -27.01
C MET A 337 4.50 21.26 -28.06
N PRO A 338 4.59 22.48 -28.60
CA PRO A 338 5.62 22.84 -29.59
C PRO A 338 7.05 22.97 -29.06
N SER A 339 7.29 22.85 -27.74
CA SER A 339 8.58 23.18 -27.12
C SER A 339 9.18 22.04 -26.30
N ASP A 340 10.37 21.60 -26.71
CA ASP A 340 11.17 20.61 -25.99
C ASP A 340 11.85 21.27 -24.79
N THR A 341 11.32 21.05 -23.58
CA THR A 341 11.91 21.57 -22.32
C THR A 341 11.87 20.51 -21.23
N LEU A 342 12.79 20.60 -20.27
CA LEU A 342 12.84 19.69 -19.10
C LEU A 342 11.50 19.69 -18.33
N LEU A 343 10.86 20.86 -18.22
CA LEU A 343 9.60 21.01 -17.48
C LEU A 343 8.41 20.40 -18.24
N ASN A 344 8.37 20.53 -19.57
CA ASN A 344 7.34 19.89 -20.39
C ASN A 344 7.49 18.36 -20.39
N LEU A 345 8.73 17.88 -20.47
CA LEU A 345 9.08 16.46 -20.38
C LEU A 345 8.68 15.86 -19.02
N ALA A 346 9.00 16.53 -17.90
CA ALA A 346 8.57 16.14 -16.56
C ALA A 346 7.03 16.14 -16.43
N SER A 347 6.37 17.16 -16.99
CA SER A 347 4.90 17.26 -16.99
C SER A 347 4.23 16.14 -17.78
N ALA A 348 4.81 15.74 -18.92
CA ALA A 348 4.32 14.64 -19.74
C ALA A 348 4.42 13.29 -19.02
N GLN A 349 5.50 13.04 -18.27
CA GLN A 349 5.62 11.86 -17.40
C GLN A 349 4.49 11.81 -16.36
N LEU A 350 4.23 12.94 -15.66
CA LEU A 350 3.15 13.01 -14.66
C LEU A 350 1.76 12.87 -15.28
N LEU A 351 1.52 13.45 -16.46
CA LEU A 351 0.26 13.26 -17.19
C LEU A 351 0.03 11.79 -17.55
N SER A 352 1.05 11.10 -18.07
CA SER A 352 1.00 9.67 -18.39
C SER A 352 0.64 8.80 -17.18
N LEU A 353 1.33 9.00 -16.05
CA LEU A 353 1.04 8.31 -14.79
C LEU A 353 -0.38 8.61 -14.28
N ALA A 354 -0.79 9.88 -14.32
CA ALA A 354 -2.07 10.31 -13.78
C ALA A 354 -3.28 9.90 -14.66
N THR A 355 -3.13 9.76 -15.98
CA THR A 355 -4.18 9.19 -16.85
C THR A 355 -4.27 7.67 -16.73
N LEU A 356 -3.14 6.98 -16.57
CA LEU A 356 -3.08 5.53 -16.34
C LEU A 356 -3.89 5.13 -15.10
N ALA A 357 -3.70 5.83 -13.98
CA ALA A 357 -4.41 5.52 -12.74
C ALA A 357 -5.92 5.84 -12.78
N GLN A 358 -6.36 6.70 -13.72
CA GLN A 358 -7.77 6.97 -13.99
C GLN A 358 -8.38 6.06 -15.07
N GLY A 359 -7.58 5.19 -15.69
CA GLY A 359 -8.03 4.30 -16.77
C GLY A 359 -8.35 5.05 -18.07
N ARG A 360 -7.56 6.08 -18.40
CA ARG A 360 -7.68 6.89 -19.62
C ARG A 360 -6.59 6.50 -20.64
N ASP A 361 -6.52 5.21 -20.94
CA ASP A 361 -5.36 4.55 -21.57
C ASP A 361 -4.90 5.17 -22.91
N GLN A 362 -5.83 5.61 -23.75
CA GLN A 362 -5.52 6.29 -25.02
C GLN A 362 -4.55 7.47 -24.86
N TYR A 363 -4.63 8.18 -23.72
CA TYR A 363 -3.77 9.32 -23.40
C TYR A 363 -2.46 8.91 -22.70
N VAL A 364 -2.36 7.70 -22.14
CA VAL A 364 -1.16 7.21 -21.44
C VAL A 364 0.00 7.09 -22.42
N LEU A 365 -0.24 6.43 -23.55
CA LEU A 365 0.72 6.26 -24.64
C LEU A 365 1.04 7.59 -25.34
N GLU A 366 0.07 8.51 -25.47
CA GLU A 366 0.29 9.85 -26.03
C GLU A 366 1.32 10.63 -25.19
N TYR A 367 1.06 10.79 -23.89
CA TYR A 367 1.95 11.55 -22.99
C TYR A 367 3.30 10.86 -22.78
N LEU A 368 3.33 9.53 -22.67
CA LEU A 368 4.59 8.79 -22.54
C LEU A 368 5.45 8.91 -23.81
N SER A 369 4.83 8.78 -24.98
CA SER A 369 5.54 8.95 -26.25
C SER A 369 6.04 10.38 -26.43
N ALA A 370 5.27 11.39 -26.01
CA ALA A 370 5.72 12.77 -26.01
C ALA A 370 6.93 12.99 -25.08
N ALA A 371 6.87 12.49 -23.83
CA ALA A 371 7.99 12.54 -22.88
C ALA A 371 9.26 11.88 -23.44
N PHE A 372 9.10 10.68 -24.00
CA PHE A 372 10.19 9.91 -24.59
C PHE A 372 10.82 10.62 -25.81
N GLN A 373 9.98 11.12 -26.72
CA GLN A 373 10.45 11.80 -27.94
C GLN A 373 11.13 13.13 -27.61
N MET A 374 10.61 13.92 -26.66
CA MET A 374 11.28 15.13 -26.17
C MET A 374 12.67 14.77 -25.60
N GLY A 375 12.75 13.79 -24.70
CA GLY A 375 14.03 13.40 -24.09
C GLY A 375 15.05 12.87 -25.10
N THR A 376 14.58 12.19 -26.14
CA THR A 376 15.42 11.73 -27.27
C THR A 376 15.91 12.90 -28.13
N ARG A 377 15.04 13.87 -28.49
CA ARG A 377 15.43 15.07 -29.26
C ARG A 377 16.38 15.98 -28.48
N MET A 378 16.18 16.09 -27.17
CA MET A 378 17.06 16.77 -26.23
C MET A 378 18.35 15.97 -25.91
N SER A 379 18.55 14.79 -26.50
CA SER A 379 19.71 13.92 -26.30
C SER A 379 19.98 13.50 -24.84
N LEU A 380 18.96 13.49 -23.99
CA LEU A 380 19.06 13.14 -22.57
C LEU A 380 19.30 11.64 -22.33
N PHE A 381 18.83 10.80 -23.26
CA PHE A 381 18.99 9.33 -23.27
C PHE A 381 18.81 8.80 -24.69
N GLY A 382 19.06 7.50 -24.91
CA GLY A 382 18.92 6.86 -26.22
C GLY A 382 20.05 7.12 -27.21
N VAL A 383 21.06 7.91 -26.82
CA VAL A 383 22.26 8.27 -27.61
C VAL A 383 23.43 7.35 -27.26
N GLU A 384 24.31 7.08 -28.24
CA GLU A 384 25.54 6.31 -28.03
C GLU A 384 26.43 6.92 -26.92
N PRO A 385 27.05 6.11 -26.02
CA PRO A 385 27.70 6.63 -24.81
C PRO A 385 28.76 7.71 -25.05
N SER A 386 29.57 7.57 -26.10
CA SER A 386 30.65 8.52 -26.43
C SER A 386 30.15 9.88 -26.94
N ALA A 387 28.95 9.94 -27.50
CA ALA A 387 28.27 11.18 -27.86
C ALA A 387 27.48 11.75 -26.67
N GLY A 388 26.79 10.88 -25.91
CA GLY A 388 26.04 11.29 -24.72
C GLY A 388 26.92 11.93 -23.63
N ILE A 389 28.16 11.46 -23.43
CA ILE A 389 29.12 12.10 -22.50
C ILE A 389 29.46 13.53 -22.94
N LYS A 390 29.65 13.78 -24.25
CA LYS A 390 29.96 15.12 -24.77
C LYS A 390 28.78 16.07 -24.53
N MET A 391 27.57 15.63 -24.88
CA MET A 391 26.34 16.39 -24.69
C MET A 391 26.04 16.65 -23.20
N ALA A 392 26.32 15.70 -22.30
CA ALA A 392 26.19 15.89 -20.86
C ALA A 392 27.18 16.93 -20.30
N ASN A 393 28.40 17.01 -20.86
CA ASN A 393 29.40 18.00 -20.48
C ASN A 393 29.03 19.42 -20.96
N GLU A 394 28.34 19.54 -22.10
CA GLU A 394 27.84 20.80 -22.68
C GLU A 394 26.69 21.43 -21.88
N ILE A 395 25.99 20.66 -21.03
CA ILE A 395 24.91 21.19 -20.18
C ILE A 395 25.50 22.09 -19.07
N PRO A 396 25.04 23.35 -18.91
CA PRO A 396 25.53 24.26 -17.86
C PRO A 396 25.42 23.66 -16.46
N GLN A 397 26.42 23.92 -15.60
CA GLN A 397 26.52 23.37 -14.24
C GLN A 397 25.22 23.55 -13.44
N GLU A 398 24.67 24.76 -13.43
CA GLU A 398 23.40 25.13 -12.78
C GLU A 398 22.16 24.37 -13.31
N MET A 399 22.21 23.84 -14.53
CA MET A 399 21.13 23.05 -15.12
C MET A 399 21.35 21.54 -15.00
N ARG A 400 22.55 21.06 -14.62
CA ARG A 400 22.88 19.62 -14.61
C ARG A 400 21.94 18.82 -13.71
N SER A 401 21.64 19.28 -12.49
CA SER A 401 20.73 18.53 -11.59
C SER A 401 19.33 18.38 -12.18
N ALA A 402 18.74 19.48 -12.65
CA ALA A 402 17.42 19.47 -13.29
C ALA A 402 17.39 18.58 -14.55
N ALA A 403 18.45 18.61 -15.37
CA ALA A 403 18.58 17.74 -16.53
C ALA A 403 18.73 16.27 -16.14
N SER A 404 19.53 15.95 -15.11
CA SER A 404 19.72 14.60 -14.59
C SER A 404 18.43 13.99 -14.06
N TYR A 405 17.67 14.72 -13.22
CA TYR A 405 16.36 14.24 -12.75
C TYR A 405 15.39 14.01 -13.91
N ALA A 406 15.24 14.97 -14.82
CA ALA A 406 14.39 14.82 -16.01
C ALA A 406 14.77 13.60 -16.88
N ALA A 407 16.06 13.40 -17.14
CA ALA A 407 16.58 12.31 -17.96
C ALA A 407 16.36 10.94 -17.29
N TRP A 408 16.76 10.80 -16.02
CA TRP A 408 16.63 9.55 -15.27
C TRP A 408 15.17 9.23 -14.93
N GLY A 409 14.34 10.23 -14.62
CA GLY A 409 12.93 10.06 -14.30
C GLY A 409 12.12 9.46 -15.47
N VAL A 410 12.26 10.04 -16.67
CA VAL A 410 11.59 9.50 -17.87
C VAL A 410 12.20 8.17 -18.30
N PHE A 411 13.52 7.98 -18.20
CA PHE A 411 14.14 6.69 -18.50
C PHE A 411 13.61 5.58 -17.57
N ASN A 412 13.64 5.80 -16.26
CA ASN A 412 13.16 4.84 -15.26
C ASN A 412 11.67 4.53 -15.48
N TRP A 413 10.83 5.55 -15.71
CA TRP A 413 9.41 5.38 -16.00
C TRP A 413 9.16 4.59 -17.29
N THR A 414 9.94 4.84 -18.35
CA THR A 414 9.82 4.09 -19.61
C THR A 414 10.20 2.62 -19.41
N VAL A 415 11.30 2.32 -18.70
CA VAL A 415 11.71 0.93 -18.42
C VAL A 415 10.67 0.20 -17.56
N LEU A 416 10.13 0.88 -16.53
CA LEU A 416 9.06 0.36 -15.67
C LEU A 416 7.80 0.00 -16.47
N MET A 417 7.34 0.91 -17.33
CA MET A 417 6.16 0.68 -18.17
C MET A 417 6.40 -0.45 -19.18
N SER A 418 7.56 -0.50 -19.82
CA SER A 418 7.91 -1.58 -20.75
C SER A 418 8.02 -2.95 -20.10
N LEU A 419 8.52 -3.04 -18.86
CA LEU A 419 8.69 -4.32 -18.17
C LEU A 419 7.39 -4.85 -17.55
N PHE A 420 6.74 -4.02 -16.71
CA PHE A 420 5.63 -4.46 -15.85
C PHE A 420 4.24 -4.24 -16.47
N TYR A 421 4.10 -3.32 -17.44
CA TYR A 421 2.81 -3.02 -18.07
C TYR A 421 2.73 -3.55 -19.51
N GLN A 422 3.87 -3.70 -20.19
CA GLN A 422 4.04 -4.32 -21.52
C GLN A 422 3.06 -3.78 -22.59
N GLN A 423 2.74 -2.48 -22.54
CA GLN A 423 1.79 -1.88 -23.48
C GLN A 423 2.34 -1.92 -24.92
N PRO A 424 1.58 -2.45 -25.90
CA PRO A 424 2.00 -2.48 -27.30
C PRO A 424 2.29 -1.08 -27.86
N GLY A 425 3.34 -0.96 -28.68
CA GLY A 425 3.71 0.30 -29.36
C GLY A 425 4.48 1.31 -28.50
N LEU A 426 4.80 0.98 -27.25
CA LEU A 426 5.52 1.85 -26.33
C LEU A 426 7.00 2.04 -26.78
N PRO A 427 7.50 3.28 -26.93
CA PRO A 427 8.84 3.54 -27.43
C PRO A 427 9.92 3.28 -26.36
N TYR A 428 11.07 2.72 -26.76
CA TYR A 428 12.07 2.22 -25.82
C TYR A 428 13.47 2.81 -26.05
N PRO A 429 14.22 3.22 -25.00
CA PRO A 429 15.52 3.85 -25.15
C PRO A 429 16.58 2.81 -25.53
N LYS A 430 17.39 3.08 -26.55
CA LYS A 430 18.51 2.19 -26.93
C LYS A 430 19.61 2.15 -25.87
N HIS A 431 19.89 3.29 -25.24
CA HIS A 431 20.92 3.51 -24.23
C HIS A 431 20.35 4.30 -23.05
N PRO A 432 20.85 4.09 -21.81
CA PRO A 432 20.49 4.89 -20.64
C PRO A 432 20.96 6.35 -20.76
N PRO A 433 20.53 7.24 -19.84
CA PRO A 433 21.13 8.56 -19.69
C PRO A 433 22.64 8.48 -19.43
N MET A 434 23.39 9.42 -20.02
CA MET A 434 24.81 9.63 -19.71
C MET A 434 25.05 10.79 -18.73
N LEU A 435 23.97 11.46 -18.31
CA LEU A 435 23.96 12.43 -17.21
C LEU A 435 24.22 11.72 -15.86
N PRO A 436 24.87 12.39 -14.89
CA PRO A 436 25.11 11.81 -13.57
C PRO A 436 23.79 11.44 -12.88
N ILE A 437 23.81 10.40 -12.06
CA ILE A 437 22.63 10.00 -11.28
C ILE A 437 22.40 11.06 -10.18
N PRO A 438 21.19 11.63 -10.04
CA PRO A 438 20.93 12.63 -9.00
C PRO A 438 21.22 12.10 -7.59
N GLY A 439 21.89 12.91 -6.78
CA GLY A 439 22.24 12.57 -5.40
C GLY A 439 23.44 11.62 -5.24
N THR A 440 24.09 11.14 -6.31
CA THR A 440 25.38 10.47 -6.18
C THR A 440 26.54 11.45 -6.27
N ARG A 441 27.40 11.47 -5.25
CA ARG A 441 28.74 12.07 -5.36
C ARG A 441 29.56 11.31 -6.40
N GLU A 442 30.05 11.99 -7.42
CA GLU A 442 31.05 11.38 -8.32
C GLU A 442 32.37 11.24 -7.58
N PRO A 443 33.04 10.07 -7.62
CA PRO A 443 34.41 9.97 -7.13
C PRO A 443 35.32 10.78 -8.07
N VAL A 444 35.85 11.90 -7.54
CA VAL A 444 36.76 12.80 -8.26
C VAL A 444 37.95 11.99 -8.76
N SER A 445 37.95 11.72 -10.05
CA SER A 445 38.93 10.84 -10.70
C SER A 445 40.18 11.63 -11.08
N THR A 446 40.93 12.07 -10.08
CA THR A 446 42.30 12.57 -10.24
C THR A 446 43.29 11.45 -9.96
N PRO A 447 43.89 10.81 -10.99
CA PRO A 447 45.01 9.91 -10.77
C PRO A 447 46.21 10.71 -10.27
N HIS A 448 46.80 10.25 -9.16
CA HIS A 448 48.00 10.79 -8.51
C HIS A 448 47.86 12.13 -7.76
N GLN A 449 47.28 12.09 -6.55
CA GLN A 449 47.87 12.80 -5.42
C GLN A 449 47.41 12.21 -4.08
N GLU A 450 48.24 11.32 -3.52
CA GLU A 450 48.25 11.12 -2.08
C GLU A 450 48.99 12.31 -1.46
N HIS A 451 48.31 13.11 -0.64
CA HIS A 451 48.77 13.81 0.57
C HIS A 451 48.02 15.13 0.82
N PHE A 452 47.68 15.37 2.09
CA PHE A 452 47.06 16.56 2.68
C PHE A 452 45.67 16.96 2.14
N ALA A 453 44.64 16.55 2.88
CA ALA A 453 43.31 17.14 2.77
C ALA A 453 43.28 18.52 3.46
N GLU A 454 43.46 19.59 2.69
CA GLU A 454 42.92 20.90 3.08
C GLU A 454 41.41 20.90 2.83
N GLU A 455 40.62 21.50 3.73
CA GLU A 455 39.18 21.64 3.53
C GLU A 455 38.90 22.55 2.33
N PRO A 456 38.07 22.12 1.35
CA PRO A 456 37.77 22.95 0.18
C PRO A 456 36.93 24.18 0.57
N PRO A 457 37.12 25.32 -0.12
CA PRO A 457 36.45 26.57 0.24
C PRO A 457 34.92 26.49 0.04
N PRO A 458 34.13 27.22 0.84
CA PRO A 458 32.67 27.19 0.76
C PRO A 458 32.16 27.86 -0.53
N GLY A 459 31.87 27.05 -1.55
CA GLY A 459 31.55 27.51 -2.91
C GLY A 459 30.82 26.49 -3.80
N ASP A 460 29.91 25.71 -3.20
CA ASP A 460 28.85 24.87 -3.81
C ASP A 460 29.21 23.91 -4.98
N PRO A 461 29.70 22.69 -4.68
CA PRO A 461 29.71 21.57 -5.62
C PRO A 461 28.75 20.42 -5.25
N ASP A 462 28.03 20.49 -4.11
CA ASP A 462 27.60 19.27 -3.41
C ASP A 462 26.34 19.46 -2.54
N ARG A 463 25.23 19.85 -3.19
CA ARG A 463 23.92 20.00 -2.53
C ARG A 463 23.34 18.63 -2.19
N ALA A 464 23.42 18.23 -0.92
CA ALA A 464 22.79 17.01 -0.44
C ALA A 464 21.29 17.00 -0.82
N PRO A 465 20.75 15.89 -1.38
CA PRO A 465 19.38 15.85 -1.85
C PRO A 465 18.39 16.11 -0.69
N ALA A 466 17.27 16.79 -0.99
CA ALA A 466 16.19 17.08 -0.05
C ALA A 466 15.95 15.92 0.94
N PRO A 467 15.89 16.15 2.27
CA PRO A 467 15.92 15.07 3.27
C PRO A 467 14.82 14.00 3.12
N TYR A 468 13.70 14.32 2.47
CA TYR A 468 12.61 13.39 2.17
C TYR A 468 12.82 12.50 0.93
N MET A 469 13.81 12.78 0.09
CA MET A 469 14.20 11.92 -1.04
C MET A 469 15.07 10.75 -0.58
N GLY A 470 15.91 10.97 0.43
CA GLY A 470 16.94 10.03 0.85
C GLY A 470 17.80 9.56 -0.33
N GLU A 471 18.15 8.28 -0.33
CA GLU A 471 18.93 7.65 -1.41
C GLU A 471 18.06 6.82 -2.37
N THR A 472 16.72 6.85 -2.23
CA THR A 472 15.80 5.96 -2.96
C THR A 472 15.92 6.13 -4.47
N PHE A 473 15.85 7.36 -4.97
CA PHE A 473 15.92 7.62 -6.41
C PHE A 473 17.28 7.22 -7.01
N PRO A 474 18.45 7.64 -6.48
CA PRO A 474 19.74 7.18 -6.98
C PRO A 474 19.92 5.66 -6.97
N ALA A 475 19.42 4.97 -5.94
CA ALA A 475 19.42 3.50 -5.90
C ALA A 475 18.55 2.91 -7.03
N LEU A 476 17.36 3.47 -7.26
CA LEU A 476 16.46 3.04 -8.35
C LEU A 476 17.03 3.33 -9.74
N CYS A 477 17.74 4.42 -9.98
CA CYS A 477 18.43 4.65 -11.26
C CYS A 477 19.42 3.54 -11.61
N ARG A 478 20.15 3.01 -10.60
CA ARG A 478 21.05 1.86 -10.78
C ARG A 478 20.26 0.57 -11.07
N PHE A 479 19.15 0.34 -10.36
CA PHE A 479 18.23 -0.79 -10.56
C PHE A 479 17.63 -0.80 -11.98
N TRP A 480 17.01 0.29 -12.40
CA TRP A 480 16.38 0.42 -13.71
C TRP A 480 17.39 0.34 -14.86
N ARG A 481 18.66 0.71 -14.64
CA ARG A 481 19.74 0.46 -15.61
C ARG A 481 20.08 -1.03 -15.79
N ILE A 482 19.96 -1.86 -14.75
CA ILE A 482 20.12 -3.34 -14.87
C ILE A 482 18.93 -3.91 -15.67
N LEU A 483 17.72 -3.53 -15.28
CA LEU A 483 16.47 -3.97 -15.93
C LEU A 483 16.32 -3.45 -17.35
N HIS A 484 16.90 -2.30 -17.68
CA HIS A 484 16.97 -1.83 -19.06
C HIS A 484 17.61 -2.86 -19.99
N GLY A 485 18.66 -3.54 -19.52
CA GLY A 485 19.29 -4.64 -20.25
C GLY A 485 18.37 -5.87 -20.39
N VAL A 486 17.61 -6.23 -19.34
CA VAL A 486 16.61 -7.31 -19.38
C VAL A 486 15.54 -6.98 -20.41
N THR A 487 14.83 -5.86 -20.25
CA THR A 487 13.70 -5.46 -21.08
C THR A 487 14.09 -5.24 -22.54
N ARG A 488 15.31 -4.74 -22.79
CA ARG A 488 15.87 -4.64 -24.15
C ARG A 488 16.03 -6.01 -24.80
N ASP A 489 16.68 -6.94 -24.10
CA ASP A 489 17.09 -8.22 -24.69
C ASP A 489 15.94 -9.24 -24.74
N TYR A 490 14.96 -9.13 -23.83
CA TYR A 490 13.76 -9.97 -23.81
C TYR A 490 12.72 -9.51 -24.85
N PHE A 491 12.36 -8.22 -24.86
CA PHE A 491 11.19 -7.73 -25.62
C PHE A 491 11.54 -6.88 -26.85
N HIS A 492 12.69 -6.21 -26.89
CA HIS A 492 13.00 -5.21 -27.94
C HIS A 492 14.08 -5.65 -28.95
N LYS A 493 14.82 -6.73 -28.66
CA LYS A 493 15.74 -7.39 -29.61
C LYS A 493 15.14 -8.62 -30.30
N ALA A 494 13.87 -8.94 -30.01
CA ALA A 494 13.21 -10.10 -30.61
C ALA A 494 13.30 -10.05 -32.16
N PRO A 495 13.47 -11.21 -32.82
CA PRO A 495 13.56 -11.27 -34.28
C PRO A 495 12.25 -10.78 -34.94
N LYS A 496 12.25 -10.65 -36.28
CA LYS A 496 11.09 -10.19 -37.06
C LYS A 496 9.86 -11.12 -37.00
N GLN A 497 9.93 -12.23 -36.26
CA GLN A 497 8.82 -13.14 -35.96
C GLN A 497 8.70 -13.25 -34.43
N PRO A 498 7.47 -13.40 -33.89
CA PRO A 498 7.24 -13.48 -32.44
C PRO A 498 7.67 -14.85 -31.89
N GLU A 499 8.95 -14.99 -31.58
CA GLU A 499 9.49 -16.13 -30.82
C GLU A 499 9.38 -15.87 -29.30
N PRO A 500 9.07 -16.88 -28.47
CA PRO A 500 9.10 -16.75 -27.01
C PRO A 500 10.49 -16.35 -26.51
N ALA A 501 10.56 -15.48 -25.49
CA ALA A 501 11.83 -14.97 -24.95
C ALA A 501 12.86 -16.05 -24.56
N SER A 502 12.41 -17.26 -24.20
CA SER A 502 13.27 -18.42 -23.91
C SER A 502 14.03 -18.98 -25.12
N GLU A 503 13.73 -18.54 -26.35
CA GLU A 503 14.37 -19.03 -27.58
C GLU A 503 15.55 -18.16 -28.01
N HIS A 504 15.44 -16.82 -27.85
CA HIS A 504 16.54 -15.88 -28.12
C HIS A 504 17.33 -15.44 -26.88
N VAL A 505 16.83 -15.67 -25.65
CA VAL A 505 17.56 -15.38 -24.41
C VAL A 505 18.07 -16.66 -23.75
N SER A 506 19.37 -16.71 -23.47
CA SER A 506 19.99 -17.84 -22.77
C SER A 506 19.76 -17.78 -21.25
N LEU A 507 19.69 -18.96 -20.61
CA LEU A 507 19.61 -19.06 -19.16
C LEU A 507 20.81 -18.39 -18.46
N ALA A 508 22.01 -18.48 -19.05
CA ALA A 508 23.20 -17.82 -18.54
C ALA A 508 23.09 -16.27 -18.52
N PHE A 509 22.35 -15.67 -19.47
CA PHE A 509 22.05 -14.24 -19.44
C PHE A 509 21.05 -13.91 -18.31
N ALA A 510 19.97 -14.68 -18.19
CA ALA A 510 18.99 -14.52 -17.12
C ALA A 510 19.65 -14.62 -15.72
N GLU A 511 20.51 -15.61 -15.54
CA GLU A 511 21.31 -15.82 -14.33
C GLU A 511 22.31 -14.67 -14.08
N HIS A 512 22.97 -14.16 -15.11
CA HIS A 512 23.83 -12.98 -14.98
C HIS A 512 23.03 -11.76 -14.51
N LYS A 513 21.84 -11.53 -15.06
CA LYS A 513 20.94 -10.43 -14.64
C LYS A 513 20.43 -10.61 -13.21
N TYR A 514 20.15 -11.84 -12.79
CA TYR A 514 19.81 -12.13 -11.40
C TYR A 514 20.98 -11.79 -10.45
N ARG A 515 22.23 -12.13 -10.80
CA ARG A 515 23.41 -11.72 -10.02
C ARG A 515 23.61 -10.20 -9.95
N GLU A 516 23.37 -9.47 -11.04
CA GLU A 516 23.44 -8.00 -11.01
C GLU A 516 22.40 -7.40 -10.04
N LEU A 517 21.20 -7.98 -9.97
CA LEU A 517 20.18 -7.57 -9.00
C LEU A 517 20.60 -7.88 -7.56
N LEU A 518 21.08 -9.10 -7.28
CA LEU A 518 21.57 -9.47 -5.94
C LEU A 518 22.67 -8.52 -5.46
N ALA A 519 23.68 -8.26 -6.31
CA ALA A 519 24.75 -7.32 -6.02
C ALA A 519 24.24 -5.88 -5.83
N TRP A 520 23.23 -5.44 -6.60
CA TRP A 520 22.60 -4.14 -6.39
C TRP A 520 21.98 -4.03 -4.99
N ALA A 521 21.27 -5.07 -4.52
CA ALA A 521 20.65 -5.07 -3.20
C ALA A 521 21.68 -4.99 -2.05
N GLU A 522 22.85 -5.61 -2.23
CA GLU A 522 23.97 -5.54 -1.28
C GLU A 522 24.64 -4.15 -1.23
N THR A 523 24.50 -3.33 -2.28
CA THR A 523 25.01 -1.94 -2.30
C THR A 523 24.05 -0.90 -1.71
N LEU A 524 22.93 -1.33 -1.12
CA LEU A 524 21.95 -0.41 -0.53
C LEU A 524 22.40 0.04 0.88
N PRO A 525 22.32 1.34 1.21
CA PRO A 525 22.60 1.83 2.55
C PRO A 525 21.57 1.31 3.55
N GLU A 526 21.98 1.14 4.81
CA GLU A 526 21.09 0.69 5.91
C GLU A 526 19.80 1.52 6.01
N SER A 527 19.87 2.81 5.69
CA SER A 527 18.72 3.71 5.64
C SER A 527 17.62 3.24 4.68
N LEU A 528 17.97 2.63 3.53
CA LEU A 528 16.99 2.06 2.59
C LEU A 528 16.56 0.63 2.94
N VAL A 529 17.41 -0.11 3.67
CA VAL A 529 17.07 -1.46 4.17
C VAL A 529 16.09 -1.39 5.34
N VAL A 530 16.17 -0.34 6.17
CA VAL A 530 15.33 -0.15 7.37
C VAL A 530 14.11 0.75 7.12
N SER A 531 14.12 1.63 6.12
CA SER A 531 13.02 2.58 5.86
C SER A 531 11.89 2.03 4.98
N GLU A 532 10.90 2.89 4.71
CA GLU A 532 9.65 2.58 3.99
C GLU A 532 9.81 2.23 2.51
N CYS A 533 11.04 1.97 2.04
CA CYS A 533 11.39 1.70 0.63
C CYS A 533 10.97 0.30 0.13
N VAL A 534 9.95 -0.30 0.76
CA VAL A 534 9.39 -1.63 0.45
C VAL A 534 8.97 -1.75 -1.02
N SER A 535 8.52 -0.66 -1.64
CA SER A 535 8.21 -0.60 -3.08
C SER A 535 9.38 -1.01 -3.98
N SER A 536 10.62 -0.68 -3.60
CA SER A 536 11.81 -1.08 -4.38
C SER A 536 12.07 -2.58 -4.30
N PHE A 537 11.86 -3.21 -3.13
CA PHE A 537 11.96 -4.66 -2.97
C PHE A 537 10.79 -5.41 -3.64
N ILE A 538 9.60 -4.80 -3.68
CA ILE A 538 8.48 -5.29 -4.50
C ILE A 538 8.88 -5.35 -5.98
N TRP A 539 9.46 -4.30 -6.53
CA TRP A 539 9.94 -4.28 -7.92
C TRP A 539 11.12 -5.23 -8.15
N PHE A 540 12.02 -5.36 -7.18
CA PHE A 540 13.14 -6.31 -7.22
C PHE A 540 12.67 -7.76 -7.44
N HIS A 541 11.78 -8.27 -6.59
CA HIS A 541 11.29 -9.63 -6.75
C HIS A 541 10.38 -9.79 -7.97
N ALA A 542 9.54 -8.78 -8.29
CA ALA A 542 8.73 -8.82 -9.50
C ALA A 542 9.61 -8.95 -10.76
N ALA A 543 10.72 -8.22 -10.84
CA ALA A 543 11.67 -8.34 -11.94
C ALA A 543 12.38 -9.71 -11.98
N ILE A 544 12.64 -10.36 -10.83
CA ILE A 544 13.16 -11.74 -10.80
C ILE A 544 12.12 -12.72 -11.33
N LEU A 545 10.83 -12.53 -11.01
CA LEU A 545 9.76 -13.32 -11.61
C LEU A 545 9.73 -13.16 -13.13
N ASP A 546 9.87 -11.93 -13.66
CA ASP A 546 9.92 -11.67 -15.11
C ASP A 546 11.16 -12.27 -15.80
N ILE A 547 12.33 -12.22 -15.15
CA ILE A 547 13.57 -12.84 -15.64
C ILE A 547 13.40 -14.35 -15.80
N PHE A 548 12.75 -15.03 -14.85
CA PHE A 548 12.64 -16.50 -14.89
C PHE A 548 11.36 -17.03 -15.53
N ARG A 549 10.25 -16.28 -15.60
CA ARG A 549 8.96 -16.73 -16.18
C ARG A 549 9.08 -17.39 -17.57
N PRO A 550 9.88 -16.89 -18.54
CA PRO A 550 10.01 -17.55 -19.84
C PRO A 550 10.54 -18.99 -19.76
N PHE A 551 11.41 -19.28 -18.79
CA PHE A 551 12.03 -20.60 -18.63
C PHE A 551 11.09 -21.60 -17.93
N LEU A 552 10.13 -21.15 -17.13
CA LEU A 552 9.20 -22.02 -16.40
C LEU A 552 8.20 -22.74 -17.33
N ARG A 553 7.92 -22.15 -18.49
CA ARG A 553 6.97 -22.69 -19.49
C ARG A 553 7.45 -23.98 -20.16
N ARG A 554 8.76 -24.28 -20.08
CA ARG A 554 9.35 -25.57 -20.52
C ARG A 554 9.91 -26.28 -19.28
N PRO A 555 9.29 -27.36 -18.78
CA PRO A 555 9.72 -28.02 -17.54
C PRO A 555 11.22 -28.34 -17.48
N ALA A 556 11.80 -28.78 -18.60
CA ALA A 556 13.25 -29.03 -18.72
C ALA A 556 14.12 -27.78 -18.51
N LEU A 557 13.69 -26.60 -19.00
CA LEU A 557 14.43 -25.35 -18.79
C LEU A 557 14.25 -24.83 -17.36
N GLY A 558 13.04 -24.96 -16.80
CA GLY A 558 12.73 -24.52 -15.44
C GLY A 558 13.49 -25.28 -14.34
N GLN A 559 13.98 -26.49 -14.66
CA GLN A 559 14.78 -27.35 -13.78
C GLN A 559 16.30 -27.31 -14.06
N ASN A 560 16.74 -26.60 -15.10
CA ASN A 560 18.17 -26.48 -15.40
C ASN A 560 18.93 -25.81 -14.26
N ARG A 561 20.11 -26.35 -13.92
CA ARG A 561 20.90 -25.86 -12.79
C ARG A 561 21.54 -24.49 -13.09
N LEU A 562 21.27 -23.52 -12.22
CA LEU A 562 21.97 -22.24 -12.12
C LEU A 562 23.39 -22.48 -11.58
N ALA A 563 24.42 -21.96 -12.25
CA ALA A 563 25.81 -22.20 -11.91
C ALA A 563 26.34 -21.35 -10.73
N THR A 564 25.63 -20.27 -10.38
CA THR A 564 25.97 -19.28 -9.34
C THR A 564 25.87 -19.86 -7.93
N PHE A 565 24.94 -20.78 -7.71
CA PHE A 565 24.53 -21.23 -6.39
C PHE A 565 25.16 -22.57 -6.02
N SER A 566 25.38 -22.77 -4.73
CA SER A 566 26.01 -23.96 -4.16
C SER A 566 25.00 -25.10 -3.98
N SER A 567 23.72 -24.77 -3.81
CA SER A 567 22.64 -25.73 -3.68
C SER A 567 22.51 -26.68 -4.89
N ARG A 568 21.86 -27.82 -4.65
CA ARG A 568 21.56 -28.84 -5.66
C ARG A 568 20.24 -28.58 -6.39
N ASP A 569 19.28 -27.96 -5.72
CA ASP A 569 17.97 -27.58 -6.28
C ASP A 569 17.98 -26.25 -7.06
N SER A 570 19.15 -25.61 -7.17
CA SER A 570 19.30 -24.25 -7.70
C SER A 570 18.91 -24.16 -9.17
N CYS A 571 17.66 -23.80 -9.46
CA CYS A 571 17.07 -23.73 -10.79
C CYS A 571 16.16 -22.49 -10.93
N PRO A 572 15.78 -22.08 -12.17
CA PRO A 572 14.83 -20.99 -12.39
C PRO A 572 13.54 -21.09 -11.57
N ARG A 573 13.02 -22.30 -11.40
CA ARG A 573 11.81 -22.55 -10.59
C ARG A 573 12.02 -22.21 -9.12
N ALA A 574 13.08 -22.72 -8.49
CA ALA A 574 13.39 -22.43 -7.09
C ALA A 574 13.67 -20.93 -6.86
N ALA A 575 14.35 -20.25 -7.79
CA ALA A 575 14.60 -18.80 -7.70
C ALA A 575 13.31 -17.96 -7.84
N PHE A 576 12.38 -18.42 -8.68
CA PHE A 576 11.05 -17.82 -8.83
C PHE A 576 10.21 -18.04 -7.57
N GLU A 577 10.11 -19.27 -7.08
CA GLU A 577 9.32 -19.65 -5.89
C GLU A 577 9.81 -18.91 -4.63
N ALA A 578 11.13 -18.87 -4.37
CA ALA A 578 11.70 -18.08 -3.28
C ALA A 578 11.37 -16.58 -3.38
N SER A 579 11.26 -16.04 -4.59
CA SER A 579 10.91 -14.62 -4.82
C SER A 579 9.41 -14.35 -4.71
N VAL A 580 8.56 -15.34 -5.01
CA VAL A 580 7.12 -15.31 -4.75
C VAL A 580 6.85 -15.24 -3.25
N ASP A 581 7.57 -16.01 -2.43
CA ASP A 581 7.36 -16.04 -0.98
C ASP A 581 7.84 -14.76 -0.28
N GLN A 582 8.93 -14.14 -0.76
CA GLN A 582 9.29 -12.79 -0.36
C GLN A 582 8.22 -11.76 -0.77
N LEU A 583 7.65 -11.83 -1.98
CA LEU A 583 6.56 -10.93 -2.40
C LEU A 583 5.28 -11.10 -1.56
N LYS A 584 4.90 -12.33 -1.20
CA LYS A 584 3.78 -12.61 -0.29
C LYS A 584 4.00 -11.92 1.07
N ASN A 585 5.21 -11.99 1.62
CA ASN A 585 5.55 -11.33 2.87
C ASN A 585 5.56 -9.79 2.74
N LEU A 586 6.21 -9.25 1.70
CA LEU A 586 6.24 -7.81 1.41
C LEU A 586 4.83 -7.22 1.21
N LEU A 587 3.93 -7.94 0.53
CA LEU A 587 2.52 -7.58 0.39
C LEU A 587 1.82 -7.40 1.75
N VAL A 588 1.99 -8.37 2.66
CA VAL A 588 1.40 -8.33 4.00
C VAL A 588 2.03 -7.21 4.84
N ILE A 589 3.36 -7.09 4.84
CA ILE A 589 4.11 -6.04 5.55
C ILE A 589 3.67 -4.66 5.07
N TYR A 590 3.64 -4.43 3.75
CA TYR A 590 3.32 -3.14 3.17
C TYR A 590 1.93 -2.66 3.56
N ARG A 591 0.92 -3.53 3.36
CA ARG A 591 -0.47 -3.25 3.75
C ARG A 591 -0.66 -3.08 5.25
N SER A 592 0.18 -3.69 6.10
CA SER A 592 0.01 -3.67 7.55
C SER A 592 0.75 -2.52 8.24
N ARG A 593 1.89 -2.07 7.69
CA ARG A 593 2.79 -1.11 8.34
C ARG A 593 2.81 0.27 7.67
N HIS A 594 2.56 0.36 6.37
CA HIS A 594 2.76 1.60 5.61
C HIS A 594 1.44 2.22 5.16
N LYS A 595 1.14 3.44 5.63
CA LYS A 595 -0.10 4.17 5.25
C LYS A 595 -0.19 4.41 3.73
N ALA A 596 0.96 4.52 3.06
CA ALA A 596 1.07 4.68 1.61
C ALA A 596 0.36 3.55 0.83
N SER A 597 0.14 2.37 1.41
CA SER A 597 -0.66 1.29 0.81
C SER A 597 -2.11 1.68 0.50
N THR A 598 -2.60 2.81 1.05
CA THR A 598 -3.96 3.31 0.83
C THR A 598 -4.06 4.48 -0.16
N TYR A 599 -2.93 5.07 -0.58
CA TYR A 599 -2.94 6.30 -1.38
C TYR A 599 -1.83 6.45 -2.44
N SER A 600 -0.88 5.52 -2.52
CA SER A 600 0.03 5.35 -3.66
C SER A 600 -0.34 4.08 -4.40
N ILE A 601 -0.36 4.11 -5.74
CA ILE A 601 -0.60 2.92 -6.57
C ILE A 601 0.69 2.21 -6.98
N LEU A 602 1.87 2.81 -6.78
CA LEU A 602 3.15 2.33 -7.35
C LEU A 602 3.57 0.95 -6.86
N TRP A 603 3.08 0.51 -5.70
CA TRP A 603 3.32 -0.82 -5.13
C TRP A 603 2.39 -1.93 -5.70
N HIS A 604 1.40 -1.59 -6.54
CA HIS A 604 0.38 -2.54 -7.00
C HIS A 604 0.95 -3.70 -7.82
N THR A 605 2.19 -3.59 -8.32
CA THR A 605 2.95 -4.70 -8.92
C THR A 605 2.97 -5.92 -8.00
N ALA A 606 3.14 -5.75 -6.69
CA ALA A 606 3.05 -6.87 -5.73
C ALA A 606 1.71 -7.60 -5.81
N MET A 607 0.61 -6.86 -5.93
CA MET A 607 -0.73 -7.44 -5.95
C MET A 607 -0.99 -8.23 -7.24
N ILE A 608 -0.58 -7.71 -8.39
CA ILE A 608 -0.71 -8.44 -9.68
C ILE A 608 0.18 -9.69 -9.65
N TYR A 609 1.44 -9.57 -9.25
CA TYR A 609 2.42 -10.65 -9.33
C TYR A 609 2.13 -11.77 -8.32
N VAL A 610 1.76 -11.42 -7.08
CA VAL A 610 1.32 -12.42 -6.08
C VAL A 610 0.01 -13.08 -6.53
N ALA A 611 -0.96 -12.32 -7.06
CA ALA A 611 -2.22 -12.91 -7.52
C ALA A 611 -2.01 -13.89 -8.69
N ASN A 612 -1.11 -13.60 -9.63
CA ASN A 612 -0.73 -14.55 -10.69
C ASN A 612 -0.06 -15.80 -10.09
N ALA A 613 0.93 -15.61 -9.22
CA ALA A 613 1.71 -16.70 -8.65
C ALA A 613 0.86 -17.67 -7.80
N VAL A 614 -0.07 -17.17 -6.97
CA VAL A 614 -0.89 -18.04 -6.12
C VAL A 614 -2.05 -18.74 -6.84
N LEU A 615 -2.36 -18.33 -8.07
CA LEU A 615 -3.34 -19.03 -8.93
C LEU A 615 -2.70 -20.12 -9.81
N HIS A 616 -1.37 -20.29 -9.75
CA HIS A 616 -0.69 -21.40 -10.43
C HIS A 616 -0.95 -22.74 -9.72
N GLU A 617 -0.86 -23.82 -10.50
CA GLU A 617 -0.90 -25.19 -9.97
C GLU A 617 0.51 -25.76 -9.77
N PRO A 618 0.75 -26.53 -8.68
CA PRO A 618 -0.18 -26.82 -7.58
C PRO A 618 -0.38 -25.59 -6.68
N LYS A 619 -1.63 -25.30 -6.29
CA LYS A 619 -1.91 -24.15 -5.43
C LYS A 619 -1.31 -24.27 -4.03
N ASP A 620 -0.73 -23.16 -3.57
CA ASP A 620 -0.40 -22.90 -2.17
C ASP A 620 -1.66 -23.08 -1.29
N PRO A 621 -1.64 -23.83 -0.17
CA PRO A 621 -2.79 -23.94 0.74
C PRO A 621 -3.34 -22.58 1.22
N ALA A 622 -2.48 -21.55 1.31
CA ALA A 622 -2.83 -20.18 1.67
C ALA A 622 -3.15 -19.28 0.45
N TRP A 623 -3.28 -19.83 -0.77
CA TRP A 623 -3.51 -19.04 -2.01
C TRP A 623 -4.64 -18.03 -1.86
N ARG A 624 -5.73 -18.44 -1.22
CA ARG A 624 -6.96 -17.67 -1.06
C ARG A 624 -6.76 -16.46 -0.16
N PHE A 625 -5.99 -16.61 0.91
CA PHE A 625 -5.61 -15.53 1.81
C PHE A 625 -4.82 -14.47 1.05
N TYR A 626 -3.77 -14.87 0.33
CA TYR A 626 -2.94 -13.94 -0.45
C TYR A 626 -3.69 -13.29 -1.61
N PHE A 627 -4.49 -14.06 -2.36
CA PHE A 627 -5.31 -13.54 -3.45
C PHE A 627 -6.33 -12.50 -2.97
N LEU A 628 -7.06 -12.77 -1.89
CA LEU A 628 -7.97 -11.79 -1.28
C LEU A 628 -7.19 -10.60 -0.70
N HIS A 629 -5.97 -10.79 -0.19
CA HIS A 629 -5.08 -9.69 0.19
C HIS A 629 -4.67 -8.81 -1.00
N CYS A 630 -4.56 -9.34 -2.22
CA CYS A 630 -4.39 -8.54 -3.43
C CYS A 630 -5.68 -7.77 -3.77
N VAL A 631 -6.82 -8.46 -3.90
CA VAL A 631 -8.09 -7.83 -4.32
C VAL A 631 -8.56 -6.76 -3.33
N TYR A 632 -8.47 -6.99 -2.02
CA TYR A 632 -8.82 -5.99 -1.00
C TYR A 632 -7.77 -4.88 -0.84
N GLY A 633 -6.58 -4.98 -1.45
CA GLY A 633 -5.65 -3.85 -1.54
C GLY A 633 -6.14 -2.78 -2.53
N TYR A 634 -6.69 -3.22 -3.66
CA TYR A 634 -7.37 -2.34 -4.62
C TYR A 634 -8.61 -1.66 -4.05
N GLU A 635 -9.30 -2.28 -3.09
CA GLU A 635 -10.43 -1.66 -2.37
C GLU A 635 -10.03 -0.34 -1.70
N SER A 636 -8.88 -0.28 -1.04
CA SER A 636 -8.37 0.97 -0.44
C SER A 636 -7.96 2.01 -1.49
N LEU A 637 -7.39 1.56 -2.62
CA LEU A 637 -6.88 2.42 -3.68
C LEU A 637 -7.98 2.98 -4.60
N ARG A 638 -9.14 2.31 -4.68
CA ARG A 638 -10.26 2.64 -5.59
C ARG A 638 -10.81 4.07 -5.45
N ARG A 639 -10.65 4.70 -4.29
CA ARG A 639 -11.05 6.09 -4.07
C ARG A 639 -10.13 7.08 -4.80
N SER A 640 -8.83 6.83 -4.81
CA SER A 640 -7.84 7.63 -5.54
C SER A 640 -7.79 7.29 -7.02
N TYR A 641 -7.94 6.01 -7.35
CA TYR A 641 -7.59 5.48 -8.67
C TYR A 641 -8.72 4.63 -9.24
N ARG A 642 -9.35 5.08 -10.33
CA ARG A 642 -10.45 4.36 -10.98
C ARG A 642 -10.01 2.99 -11.49
N VAL A 643 -8.77 2.89 -12.00
CA VAL A 643 -8.21 1.65 -12.58
C VAL A 643 -8.23 0.47 -11.62
N ALA A 644 -8.16 0.73 -10.31
CA ALA A 644 -8.21 -0.30 -9.27
C ALA A 644 -9.48 -1.18 -9.32
N GLU A 645 -10.62 -0.64 -9.80
CA GLU A 645 -11.83 -1.46 -10.01
C GLU A 645 -11.66 -2.47 -11.14
N ALA A 646 -11.08 -2.03 -12.25
CA ALA A 646 -10.86 -2.86 -13.42
C ALA A 646 -9.86 -3.97 -13.08
N ILE A 647 -8.76 -3.65 -12.38
CA ILE A 647 -7.78 -4.65 -11.93
C ILE A 647 -8.43 -5.66 -10.97
N GLY A 648 -9.13 -5.19 -9.93
CA GLY A 648 -9.78 -6.07 -8.96
C GLY A 648 -10.83 -6.99 -9.60
N ARG A 649 -11.60 -6.47 -10.58
CA ARG A 649 -12.56 -7.26 -11.36
C ARG A 649 -11.85 -8.27 -12.27
N ALA A 650 -10.78 -7.87 -12.96
CA ALA A 650 -10.01 -8.72 -13.85
C ALA A 650 -9.35 -9.90 -13.12
N LEU A 651 -8.78 -9.67 -11.94
CA LEU A 651 -8.26 -10.72 -11.05
C LEU A 651 -9.36 -11.72 -10.65
N LEU A 652 -10.57 -11.23 -10.34
CA LEU A 652 -11.70 -12.12 -10.05
C LEU A 652 -12.13 -12.91 -11.30
N THR A 653 -12.10 -12.32 -12.50
CA THR A 653 -12.31 -13.06 -13.75
C THR A 653 -11.29 -14.19 -13.94
N MET A 654 -10.03 -14.01 -13.54
CA MET A 654 -9.04 -15.11 -13.56
C MET A 654 -9.50 -16.28 -12.70
N THR A 655 -9.97 -16.04 -11.47
CA THR A 655 -10.51 -17.09 -10.57
C THR A 655 -11.78 -17.76 -11.09
N LEU A 656 -12.63 -17.03 -11.83
CA LEU A 656 -13.80 -17.61 -12.50
C LEU A 656 -13.40 -18.47 -13.70
N ARG A 657 -12.35 -18.09 -14.44
CA ARG A 657 -11.81 -18.90 -15.54
C ARG A 657 -11.22 -20.21 -15.02
N SER A 658 -10.36 -20.19 -14.02
CA SER A 658 -9.77 -21.41 -13.41
C SER A 658 -10.81 -22.25 -12.67
N GLY A 659 -11.75 -21.62 -11.97
CA GLY A 659 -12.81 -22.29 -11.19
C GLY A 659 -12.59 -22.25 -9.67
N ASP A 660 -11.67 -21.42 -9.22
CA ASP A 660 -11.23 -21.32 -7.82
C ASP A 660 -12.22 -20.54 -6.94
N MET A 661 -13.19 -19.87 -7.56
CA MET A 661 -14.19 -19.06 -6.90
C MET A 661 -15.56 -19.21 -7.58
N SER A 662 -16.62 -19.23 -6.77
CA SER A 662 -17.99 -19.24 -7.30
C SER A 662 -18.43 -17.86 -7.79
N SER A 663 -19.34 -17.83 -8.76
CA SER A 663 -19.90 -16.59 -9.31
C SER A 663 -20.58 -15.73 -8.25
N SER A 664 -21.31 -16.34 -7.32
CA SER A 664 -21.96 -15.63 -6.21
C SER A 664 -20.95 -14.92 -5.28
N GLU A 665 -19.81 -15.55 -5.02
CA GLU A 665 -18.74 -14.93 -4.24
C GLU A 665 -18.03 -13.82 -5.03
N ALA A 666 -17.66 -14.08 -6.28
CA ALA A 666 -16.98 -13.08 -7.12
C ALA A 666 -17.85 -11.82 -7.30
N ARG A 667 -19.15 -12.00 -7.57
CA ARG A 667 -20.14 -10.89 -7.64
C ARG A 667 -20.18 -10.09 -6.34
N ARG A 668 -20.23 -10.77 -5.18
CA ARG A 668 -20.21 -10.12 -3.85
C ARG A 668 -18.95 -9.27 -3.63
N ILE A 669 -17.77 -9.75 -4.04
CA ILE A 669 -16.52 -8.98 -3.90
C ILE A 669 -16.51 -7.79 -4.87
N VAL A 670 -16.97 -7.95 -6.11
CA VAL A 670 -17.13 -6.81 -7.05
C VAL A 670 -18.09 -5.74 -6.51
N CYS A 671 -19.18 -6.13 -5.85
CA CYS A 671 -20.06 -5.17 -5.16
C CYS A 671 -19.33 -4.40 -4.05
N GLN A 672 -18.56 -5.09 -3.19
CA GLN A 672 -17.77 -4.43 -2.13
C GLN A 672 -16.75 -3.43 -2.69
N LEU A 673 -16.06 -3.78 -3.78
CA LEU A 673 -15.13 -2.88 -4.48
C LEU A 673 -15.84 -1.63 -5.03
N LYS A 674 -17.07 -1.77 -5.52
CA LYS A 674 -17.89 -0.63 -6.03
C LYS A 674 -18.40 0.27 -4.90
N GLU A 675 -18.89 -0.30 -3.80
CA GLU A 675 -19.50 0.44 -2.68
C GLU A 675 -18.54 1.43 -2.00
N LYS A 676 -17.23 1.18 -2.03
CA LYS A 676 -16.21 2.07 -1.45
C LYS A 676 -15.59 3.06 -2.46
N GLY A 677 -15.98 2.99 -3.73
CA GLY A 677 -15.59 3.94 -4.76
C GLY A 677 -16.27 5.31 -4.60
N LEU A 678 -15.82 6.28 -5.40
CA LEU A 678 -16.52 7.55 -5.57
C LEU A 678 -17.67 7.38 -6.57
N VAL A 679 -18.80 8.03 -6.29
CA VAL A 679 -20.05 7.87 -7.05
C VAL A 679 -19.93 8.52 -8.44
N CYS A 680 -20.22 7.71 -9.47
CA CYS A 680 -20.58 8.10 -10.83
C CYS A 680 -19.57 8.91 -11.66
N MET A 681 -18.86 8.21 -12.56
CA MET A 681 -18.40 8.72 -13.86
C MET A 681 -18.82 7.70 -14.92
N SER A 682 -19.40 8.16 -16.04
CA SER A 682 -20.01 7.28 -17.05
C SER A 682 -19.02 6.69 -18.06
N ASP A 683 -17.80 7.20 -18.10
CA ASP A 683 -16.80 6.84 -19.12
C ASP A 683 -16.18 5.47 -18.82
N GLU A 684 -15.96 4.67 -19.86
CA GLU A 684 -15.35 3.34 -19.74
C GLU A 684 -13.93 3.41 -19.14
N ILE A 685 -13.60 2.47 -18.25
CA ILE A 685 -12.26 2.36 -17.66
C ILE A 685 -11.39 1.53 -18.62
N ARG A 686 -10.51 2.19 -19.36
CA ARG A 686 -9.55 1.57 -20.27
C ARG A 686 -8.28 1.18 -19.49
N ALA A 687 -7.81 -0.04 -19.66
CA ALA A 687 -6.65 -0.57 -18.91
C ALA A 687 -5.98 -1.68 -19.73
N THR A 688 -5.14 -1.27 -20.69
CA THR A 688 -4.60 -2.22 -21.70
C THR A 688 -3.40 -3.03 -21.21
N PHE A 689 -2.83 -2.68 -20.06
CA PHE A 689 -1.72 -3.42 -19.46
C PHE A 689 -2.14 -4.81 -18.96
N MET A 690 -1.16 -5.71 -18.83
CA MET A 690 -1.37 -7.14 -18.62
C MET A 690 -1.87 -7.45 -17.19
N VAL A 691 -2.81 -8.40 -17.07
CA VAL A 691 -3.28 -8.96 -15.80
C VAL A 691 -2.92 -10.43 -15.63
N ASP A 692 -2.99 -11.21 -16.72
CA ASP A 692 -2.58 -12.61 -16.78
C ASP A 692 -1.17 -12.67 -17.38
N LEU A 693 -0.16 -12.68 -16.51
CA LEU A 693 1.24 -12.48 -16.88
C LEU A 693 1.84 -13.66 -17.66
N ASP A 694 1.20 -14.83 -17.60
CA ASP A 694 1.62 -16.04 -18.30
C ASP A 694 0.89 -16.19 -19.65
N LEU A 695 -0.36 -15.74 -19.75
CA LEU A 695 -1.03 -15.53 -21.04
C LEU A 695 -0.31 -14.43 -21.85
N ALA A 696 0.16 -13.36 -21.19
CA ALA A 696 0.89 -12.27 -21.84
C ALA A 696 2.11 -12.73 -22.64
N MET A 697 2.77 -13.81 -22.20
CA MET A 697 3.90 -14.45 -22.90
C MET A 697 3.53 -15.17 -24.21
N THR A 698 2.26 -15.13 -24.64
CA THR A 698 1.78 -15.76 -25.90
C THR A 698 0.71 -14.95 -26.62
N HIS A 699 -0.25 -14.42 -25.89
CA HIS A 699 -1.40 -13.68 -26.39
C HIS A 699 -1.48 -12.36 -25.60
N PRO A 700 -0.49 -11.45 -25.73
CA PRO A 700 -0.43 -10.20 -24.97
C PRO A 700 -1.73 -9.40 -25.11
N ASP A 701 -2.24 -9.29 -26.34
CA ASP A 701 -3.51 -8.63 -26.65
C ASP A 701 -4.68 -9.17 -25.82
N ASP A 702 -4.75 -10.47 -25.54
CA ASP A 702 -5.84 -11.12 -24.79
C ASP A 702 -5.65 -11.13 -23.28
N SER A 703 -4.46 -10.76 -22.79
CA SER A 703 -4.07 -10.83 -21.39
C SER A 703 -4.29 -9.55 -20.58
N SER A 704 -4.90 -8.52 -21.17
CA SER A 704 -5.08 -7.20 -20.55
C SER A 704 -6.15 -7.15 -19.45
N VAL A 705 -5.96 -6.23 -18.49
CA VAL A 705 -6.95 -5.92 -17.44
C VAL A 705 -8.32 -5.60 -18.05
N GLU A 706 -8.37 -4.80 -19.11
CA GLU A 706 -9.60 -4.41 -19.80
C GLU A 706 -10.41 -5.61 -20.29
N LYS A 707 -9.80 -6.54 -21.04
CA LYS A 707 -10.49 -7.71 -21.58
C LYS A 707 -11.01 -8.64 -20.48
N PHE A 708 -10.23 -8.86 -19.41
CA PHE A 708 -10.69 -9.67 -18.29
C PHE A 708 -11.79 -8.96 -17.48
N ALA A 709 -11.72 -7.64 -17.30
CA ALA A 709 -12.75 -6.88 -16.59
C ALA A 709 -14.08 -6.81 -17.38
N GLN A 710 -14.03 -6.75 -18.71
CA GLN A 710 -15.21 -6.81 -19.59
C GLN A 710 -15.87 -8.20 -19.54
N ARG A 711 -15.08 -9.27 -19.66
CA ARG A 711 -15.57 -10.68 -19.70
C ARG A 711 -15.98 -11.26 -18.33
N PHE A 712 -16.02 -10.45 -17.28
CA PHE A 712 -16.39 -10.90 -15.93
C PHE A 712 -17.77 -11.57 -15.87
N GLU A 713 -18.78 -10.93 -16.50
CA GLU A 713 -20.15 -11.43 -16.49
C GLU A 713 -20.30 -12.72 -17.30
N ASP A 714 -19.63 -12.82 -18.46
CA ASP A 714 -19.62 -14.03 -19.29
C ASP A 714 -19.09 -15.25 -18.52
N TRP A 715 -17.97 -15.07 -17.81
CA TRP A 715 -17.36 -16.12 -16.99
C TRP A 715 -18.17 -16.44 -15.74
N ALA A 716 -18.81 -15.44 -15.12
CA ALA A 716 -19.70 -15.65 -13.98
C ALA A 716 -20.93 -16.47 -14.38
N LEU A 717 -21.57 -16.16 -15.52
CA LEU A 717 -22.68 -16.94 -16.07
C LEU A 717 -22.24 -18.35 -16.47
N PHE A 718 -21.11 -18.50 -17.16
CA PHE A 718 -20.56 -19.82 -17.52
C PHE A 718 -20.32 -20.70 -16.29
N ARG A 719 -19.84 -20.14 -15.18
CA ARG A 719 -19.68 -20.84 -13.89
C ARG A 719 -20.99 -21.08 -13.15
N GLU A 720 -22.03 -20.30 -13.37
CA GLU A 720 -23.36 -20.60 -12.85
C GLU A 720 -23.95 -21.82 -13.60
N PHE A 721 -23.83 -21.90 -14.92
CA PHE A 721 -24.30 -23.05 -15.70
C PHE A 721 -23.49 -24.34 -15.44
N THR A 722 -22.16 -24.28 -15.42
CA THR A 722 -21.32 -25.48 -15.25
C THR A 722 -21.31 -26.08 -13.85
N ASN A 723 -21.79 -25.35 -12.83
CA ASN A 723 -21.93 -25.85 -11.46
C ASN A 723 -23.35 -26.35 -11.13
N LEU A 724 -24.30 -26.33 -12.09
CA LEU A 724 -25.68 -26.83 -11.87
C LEU A 724 -25.83 -28.34 -12.14
N ASP A 725 -24.81 -28.99 -12.72
CA ASP A 725 -24.78 -30.42 -13.06
C ASP A 725 -23.95 -31.27 -12.05
N GLY A 726 -23.72 -30.76 -10.83
CA GLY A 726 -22.88 -31.37 -9.78
C GLY A 726 -23.61 -31.78 -8.50
#